data_AF-A0A7Z8YAI1-F1
#
_entry.id   AF-A0A7Z8YAI1-F1
#
_cell.length_a   1.000
_cell.length_b   1.000
_cell.length_c   1.000
_cell.angle_alpha   90.00
_cell.angle_beta   90.00
_cell.angle_gamma   90.00
#
_symmetry.space_group_name_H-M   'P 1'
#
loop_
_entity.id
_entity.type
_entity.pdbx_description
1 polymer ?
#
loop_
_entity_poly.entity_id
_entity_poly.type
_entity_poly.pdbx_seq_one_letter_code
_entity_poly.pdbx_strand_id
1 'polypeptide(L)'
;MARNLKDESVDGKNMGLQNLRPRIRRAVAWLGALILALSGLGIAAFAGPLAQAAPETPADIASETPAVIASETPADTTADTTADTPAGALPEKPAATPPGIPADTTAEMPSGTAPAAAGEAPAGRSGVVVTLFQHPWNSVAKECTQTLGPAGVAYVQVSPPQETIKGSAWWTSYQPVSYQLESKLGTAAEFQQMINTCRAAGVGVIVDAVINHTTGVDREAGTGIAGSSFDAAGNFPQAGYGPEDFHKCTENISDYRNAENVWNCRLSGLQDLDTGSEKVRDRLGQYFADLLGMGVAGFRVDAVKHMSPEDVATIKEKAAEKAEVPASRIWWMQEVIGNPGEAPQIQPSKYTGSGEVTEFSFAYQLRQRFKGSLQGGERKLSDIASGLVPSQQATVFVDNWDTERGEATLSYKDGRMYQLANAFLLGYGYGTPNVYSGYQFTDADAGAPGASETAVPETSCGPDSGWNCTQRWTAIRGMIAFHNATAGEPVQNWQDDGDNNIAFERGQQGFLALNNTAQPAAASYHTSLPNGTYCNVYAAGDCSQTVAVKDGKIATEIQPRSAVALIAGVQPGSDHPAARGAASDPADPQLPPESNTPAGPADPETTIFYKPESTWTAPYLHYGRGDAWTQVPGQPMQKVGRRLVFLADKYLPSYRIRIQ
;
A
#
# COMPACT_ATOMS: atom_id res chain seq x y z
N MET A 1 -7.47 40.72 -20.17
CA MET A 1 -8.24 41.89 -19.66
C MET A 1 -7.82 42.15 -18.23
N ALA A 2 -7.64 43.41 -17.85
CA ALA A 2 -7.33 43.78 -16.47
C ALA A 2 -8.53 44.52 -15.86
N ARG A 3 -8.88 44.19 -14.60
CA ARG A 3 -9.32 45.13 -13.54
C ARG A 3 -9.86 44.39 -12.29
N ASN A 4 -9.83 45.13 -11.19
CA ASN A 4 -10.57 44.91 -9.93
C ASN A 4 -10.11 43.77 -9.00
N LEU A 5 -9.02 44.01 -8.27
CA LEU A 5 -9.03 43.86 -6.81
C LEU A 5 -8.37 45.08 -6.14
N LYS A 6 -9.20 45.80 -5.40
CA LYS A 6 -8.98 46.86 -4.40
C LYS A 6 -10.17 46.69 -3.44
N ASP A 7 -10.08 46.82 -2.13
CA ASP A 7 -8.96 47.07 -1.21
C ASP A 7 -9.16 46.12 0.00
N GLU A 8 -8.10 45.74 0.72
CA GLU A 8 -8.01 45.92 2.19
C GLU A 8 -6.70 45.41 2.81
N SER A 9 -6.23 46.17 3.79
CA SER A 9 -4.93 46.03 4.46
C SER A 9 -4.96 46.86 5.75
N VAL A 10 -4.21 46.59 6.81
CA VAL A 10 -2.95 45.81 6.94
C VAL A 10 -3.03 44.96 8.21
N ASP A 11 -2.43 43.76 8.24
CA ASP A 11 -1.68 43.37 9.44
C ASP A 11 -0.42 42.54 9.14
N GLY A 12 0.72 43.06 9.59
CA GLY A 12 2.04 42.59 9.14
C GLY A 12 2.85 41.94 10.26
N LYS A 13 3.40 40.76 9.99
CA LYS A 13 4.60 40.26 10.69
C LYS A 13 5.65 39.83 9.69
N ASN A 14 6.83 40.45 9.79
CA ASN A 14 8.01 40.10 9.01
C ASN A 14 8.41 38.65 9.24
N MET A 15 8.52 37.86 8.16
CA MET A 15 9.31 36.64 8.13
C MET A 15 10.38 36.79 7.05
N GLY A 16 11.64 36.64 7.47
CA GLY A 16 12.81 36.96 6.64
C GLY A 16 12.96 36.09 5.39
N LEU A 17 13.54 36.69 4.35
CA LEU A 17 13.63 36.13 2.99
C LEU A 17 14.55 34.89 2.81
N GLN A 18 15.05 34.28 3.90
CA GLN A 18 15.97 33.15 3.83
C GLN A 18 15.28 31.77 3.85
N ASN A 19 13.99 31.68 4.20
CA ASN A 19 13.25 30.41 4.28
C ASN A 19 12.44 30.00 3.02
N LEU A 20 12.51 30.75 1.92
CA LEU A 20 11.75 30.44 0.69
C LEU A 20 12.41 29.41 -0.24
N ARG A 21 13.76 29.36 -0.28
CA ARG A 21 14.49 28.51 -1.25
C ARG A 21 14.31 26.99 -1.03
N PRO A 22 14.24 26.45 0.20
CA PRO A 22 13.95 25.02 0.41
C PRO A 22 12.50 24.66 0.05
N ARG A 23 11.54 25.55 0.33
CA ARG A 23 10.10 25.30 0.12
C ARG A 23 9.73 25.24 -1.37
N ILE A 24 10.33 26.10 -2.20
CA ILE A 24 10.09 26.11 -3.65
C ILE A 24 10.68 24.86 -4.33
N ARG A 25 11.81 24.30 -3.83
CA ARG A 25 12.36 23.04 -4.36
C ARG A 25 11.55 21.80 -3.93
N ARG A 26 10.99 21.78 -2.70
CA ARG A 26 10.11 20.69 -2.25
C ARG A 26 8.77 20.63 -2.99
N ALA A 27 8.28 21.76 -3.53
CA ALA A 27 7.12 21.77 -4.43
C ALA A 27 7.38 21.04 -5.77
N VAL A 28 8.64 20.90 -6.20
CA VAL A 28 8.99 20.17 -7.44
C VAL A 28 8.90 18.65 -7.25
N ALA A 29 9.22 18.14 -6.05
CA ALA A 29 8.98 16.74 -5.70
C ALA A 29 7.47 16.39 -5.74
N TRP A 30 6.63 17.32 -5.28
CA TRP A 30 5.16 17.22 -5.39
C TRP A 30 4.66 17.19 -6.83
N LEU A 31 5.29 17.91 -7.77
CA LEU A 31 4.95 17.79 -9.19
C LEU A 31 5.31 16.42 -9.78
N GLY A 32 6.35 15.74 -9.27
CA GLY A 32 6.72 14.38 -9.70
C GLY A 32 5.60 13.37 -9.43
N ALA A 33 5.15 13.29 -8.18
CA ALA A 33 4.05 12.41 -7.77
C ALA A 33 2.72 12.78 -8.47
N LEU A 34 2.44 14.08 -8.63
CA LEU A 34 1.23 14.55 -9.32
C LEU A 34 1.24 14.23 -10.83
N ILE A 35 2.40 14.24 -11.48
CA ILE A 35 2.53 13.84 -12.90
C ILE A 35 2.36 12.32 -13.07
N LEU A 36 2.85 11.50 -12.14
CA LEU A 36 2.58 10.06 -12.11
C LEU A 36 1.07 9.78 -12.03
N ALA A 37 0.31 10.49 -11.19
CA ALA A 37 -1.14 10.38 -11.13
C ALA A 37 -1.89 10.90 -12.39
N LEU A 38 -1.37 11.96 -13.05
CA LEU A 38 -2.03 12.59 -14.20
C LEU A 38 -1.60 12.05 -15.58
N SER A 39 -0.53 11.26 -15.66
CA SER A 39 -0.03 10.69 -16.93
C SER A 39 -0.87 9.55 -17.53
N GLY A 40 -1.90 9.08 -16.81
CA GLY A 40 -2.95 8.19 -17.33
C GLY A 40 -3.75 8.74 -18.52
N LEU A 41 -3.51 10.00 -18.92
CA LEU A 41 -4.02 10.62 -20.15
C LEU A 41 -2.87 10.97 -21.09
N GLY A 42 -2.42 9.97 -21.86
CA GLY A 42 -1.18 9.99 -22.63
C GLY A 42 -0.94 11.23 -23.52
N ILE A 43 0.28 11.77 -23.42
CA ILE A 43 0.89 12.69 -24.39
C ILE A 43 2.33 12.22 -24.65
N ALA A 44 2.75 12.25 -25.92
CA ALA A 44 4.14 12.21 -26.31
C ALA A 44 4.55 13.59 -26.88
N ALA A 45 5.73 14.08 -26.49
CA ALA A 45 6.31 15.30 -27.05
C ALA A 45 7.42 14.91 -28.05
N PHE A 46 7.21 15.25 -29.32
CA PHE A 46 8.28 15.24 -30.32
C PHE A 46 9.05 16.56 -30.25
N ALA A 47 10.38 16.50 -30.27
CA ALA A 47 11.26 17.65 -30.33
C ALA A 47 12.12 17.63 -31.60
N GLY A 48 12.43 18.82 -32.12
CA GLY A 48 13.42 19.04 -33.17
C GLY A 48 13.06 20.20 -34.12
N PRO A 49 14.04 20.83 -34.78
CA PRO A 49 15.45 21.02 -34.41
C PRO A 49 15.78 22.50 -34.12
N LEU A 50 17.01 22.74 -33.64
CA LEU A 50 17.56 24.07 -33.34
C LEU A 50 17.69 24.98 -34.58
N ALA A 51 17.53 26.29 -34.37
CA ALA A 51 18.06 27.34 -35.23
C ALA A 51 18.86 28.34 -34.36
N GLN A 52 20.01 28.80 -34.87
CA GLN A 52 21.01 29.55 -34.10
C GLN A 52 20.67 31.06 -33.98
N ALA A 53 21.01 31.65 -32.85
CA ALA A 53 21.39 33.07 -32.74
C ALA A 53 22.32 33.29 -31.53
N ALA A 54 23.39 34.04 -31.76
CA ALA A 54 24.37 34.49 -30.76
C ALA A 54 25.10 35.72 -31.35
N PRO A 55 25.87 36.50 -30.56
CA PRO A 55 25.60 36.97 -29.20
C PRO A 55 25.75 38.51 -29.10
N GLU A 56 25.33 39.13 -27.99
CA GLU A 56 25.83 40.47 -27.61
C GLU A 56 26.20 40.53 -26.12
N THR A 57 27.43 40.98 -25.86
CA THR A 57 27.98 41.40 -24.55
C THR A 57 28.02 42.93 -24.50
N PRO A 58 27.98 43.57 -23.30
CA PRO A 58 29.26 44.09 -22.82
C PRO A 58 29.47 44.18 -21.29
N ALA A 59 30.77 44.08 -20.92
CA ALA A 59 31.50 44.86 -19.90
C ALA A 59 31.29 44.68 -18.38
N ASP A 60 32.33 44.11 -17.78
CA ASP A 60 33.01 44.40 -16.50
C ASP A 60 32.65 45.65 -15.68
N ILE A 61 32.64 45.49 -14.34
CA ILE A 61 33.38 46.32 -13.36
C ILE A 61 33.95 45.40 -12.26
N ALA A 62 35.16 45.69 -11.75
CA ALA A 62 35.95 44.82 -10.88
C ALA A 62 35.90 45.16 -9.37
N SER A 63 36.33 44.18 -8.57
CA SER A 63 37.02 44.24 -7.25
C SER A 63 36.60 45.24 -6.15
N GLU A 64 36.45 44.74 -4.93
CA GLU A 64 37.44 45.01 -3.86
C GLU A 64 37.29 44.07 -2.64
N THR A 65 38.42 43.77 -2.00
CA THR A 65 38.55 43.09 -0.68
C THR A 65 39.20 44.07 0.30
N PRO A 66 38.96 43.91 1.62
CA PRO A 66 40.11 43.94 2.52
C PRO A 66 40.08 42.88 3.63
N ALA A 67 41.19 42.75 4.35
CA ALA A 67 41.50 41.64 5.25
C ALA A 67 41.59 42.03 6.74
N VAL A 68 41.43 41.00 7.59
CA VAL A 68 42.07 40.71 8.90
C VAL A 68 42.94 41.79 9.57
N ILE A 69 42.65 42.10 10.86
CA ILE A 69 43.64 42.32 11.94
C ILE A 69 43.06 41.72 13.26
N ALA A 70 43.92 41.24 14.17
CA ALA A 70 43.58 40.63 15.47
C ALA A 70 44.39 41.22 16.65
N SER A 71 43.85 41.14 17.89
CA SER A 71 44.48 41.35 19.23
C SER A 71 43.38 41.60 20.28
N GLU A 72 43.42 41.31 21.58
CA GLU A 72 44.35 40.60 22.51
C GLU A 72 43.60 40.38 23.87
N THR A 73 44.10 39.50 24.75
CA THR A 73 43.67 39.33 26.16
C THR A 73 44.71 39.87 27.15
N PRO A 74 44.33 40.33 28.37
CA PRO A 74 44.50 39.54 29.62
C PRO A 74 43.28 39.65 30.60
N ALA A 75 42.97 38.69 31.49
CA ALA A 75 43.50 38.42 32.86
C ALA A 75 43.31 39.60 33.89
N ASP A 76 43.01 39.42 35.20
CA ASP A 76 43.08 38.27 36.12
C ASP A 76 42.32 38.51 37.47
N THR A 77 42.06 37.44 38.27
CA THR A 77 41.79 37.36 39.75
C THR A 77 40.65 38.20 40.41
N THR A 78 40.06 37.86 41.58
CA THR A 78 40.55 37.17 42.81
C THR A 78 39.54 36.16 43.42
N ALA A 79 39.99 35.42 44.46
CA ALA A 79 39.28 34.34 45.16
C ALA A 79 39.00 34.63 46.65
N ASP A 80 38.19 33.79 47.32
CA ASP A 80 38.42 33.38 48.71
C ASP A 80 37.82 31.97 49.02
N THR A 81 38.03 31.44 50.23
CA THR A 81 38.25 30.01 50.53
C THR A 81 37.60 29.51 51.84
N THR A 82 37.77 28.20 52.12
CA THR A 82 37.59 27.40 53.38
C THR A 82 36.33 26.49 53.47
N ALA A 83 36.36 25.24 54.01
CA ALA A 83 37.44 24.31 54.43
C ALA A 83 36.94 22.84 54.59
N ASP A 84 37.89 21.89 54.73
CA ASP A 84 37.88 20.55 55.39
C ASP A 84 37.13 19.26 54.89
N THR A 85 37.86 18.43 54.12
CA THR A 85 38.40 17.04 54.36
C THR A 85 37.83 16.09 55.48
N PRO A 86 38.01 14.74 55.43
CA PRO A 86 37.52 13.71 54.47
C PRO A 86 36.97 12.36 55.08
N ALA A 87 36.26 11.56 54.28
CA ALA A 87 36.15 10.07 54.32
C ALA A 87 35.33 9.61 53.09
N GLY A 88 35.41 8.41 52.49
CA GLY A 88 36.21 7.18 52.65
C GLY A 88 35.89 6.26 51.44
N ALA A 89 36.66 5.20 51.17
CA ALA A 89 36.65 4.52 49.85
C ALA A 89 35.78 3.23 49.75
N LEU A 90 35.17 3.03 48.56
CA LEU A 90 34.68 1.76 47.96
C LEU A 90 33.50 1.04 48.66
N PRO A 91 32.79 0.04 48.03
CA PRO A 91 33.02 -0.59 46.72
C PRO A 91 31.77 -0.69 45.79
N GLU A 92 31.94 -1.33 44.63
CA GLU A 92 30.86 -1.78 43.72
C GLU A 92 29.88 -2.78 44.38
N LYS A 93 28.64 -2.86 43.88
CA LYS A 93 27.68 -3.95 44.17
C LYS A 93 27.24 -4.67 42.88
N PRO A 94 26.84 -5.96 42.97
CA PRO A 94 26.93 -6.88 41.84
C PRO A 94 25.66 -6.93 40.99
N ALA A 95 25.79 -7.52 39.80
CA ALA A 95 24.68 -7.95 38.96
C ALA A 95 23.73 -8.88 39.74
N ALA A 96 22.42 -8.65 39.58
CA ALA A 96 21.39 -9.49 40.17
C ALA A 96 21.06 -10.66 39.23
N THR A 97 21.35 -11.88 39.66
CA THR A 97 20.91 -13.11 38.99
C THR A 97 19.39 -13.25 39.13
N PRO A 98 18.62 -13.50 38.04
CA PRO A 98 17.21 -13.82 38.16
C PRO A 98 17.00 -15.18 38.86
N PRO A 99 15.89 -15.38 39.60
CA PRO A 99 15.64 -16.61 40.33
C PRO A 99 15.44 -17.81 39.38
N GLY A 100 16.02 -18.95 39.75
CA GLY A 100 15.96 -20.17 38.94
C GLY A 100 14.54 -20.73 38.80
N ILE A 101 14.15 -21.05 37.58
CA ILE A 101 12.95 -21.82 37.27
C ILE A 101 13.20 -23.28 37.69
N PRO A 102 12.25 -23.94 38.40
CA PRO A 102 12.41 -25.34 38.77
C PRO A 102 12.43 -26.23 37.53
N ALA A 103 13.47 -27.06 37.43
CA ALA A 103 13.66 -28.00 36.33
C ALA A 103 12.84 -29.28 36.55
N ASP A 104 11.52 -29.23 36.34
CA ASP A 104 10.73 -30.44 36.02
C ASP A 104 9.38 -30.12 35.33
N THR A 105 9.40 -29.98 34.00
CA THR A 105 8.23 -30.17 33.12
C THR A 105 8.69 -30.59 31.73
N THR A 106 9.08 -31.85 31.56
CA THR A 106 9.26 -32.43 30.22
C THR A 106 7.89 -32.63 29.56
N ALA A 107 7.38 -31.60 28.89
CA ALA A 107 6.32 -31.77 27.91
C ALA A 107 6.92 -32.47 26.68
N GLU A 108 6.53 -33.73 26.42
CA GLU A 108 6.90 -34.43 25.19
C GLU A 108 6.35 -33.68 23.98
N MET A 109 7.26 -33.10 23.20
CA MET A 109 6.95 -32.63 21.84
C MET A 109 6.62 -33.85 20.97
N PRO A 110 5.48 -33.88 20.26
CA PRO A 110 5.24 -34.92 19.27
C PRO A 110 6.26 -34.77 18.13
N SER A 111 7.19 -35.72 18.04
CA SER A 111 8.17 -35.81 16.97
C SER A 111 7.49 -36.30 15.69
N GLY A 112 7.44 -35.47 14.63
CA GLY A 112 6.88 -35.92 13.35
C GLY A 112 6.65 -34.89 12.25
N THR A 113 6.52 -33.59 12.56
CA THR A 113 6.30 -32.57 11.52
C THR A 113 7.63 -32.00 11.00
N ALA A 114 7.93 -32.30 9.74
CA ALA A 114 8.88 -31.50 8.95
C ALA A 114 8.41 -30.03 8.91
N PRO A 115 9.32 -29.05 8.75
CA PRO A 115 8.91 -27.67 8.51
C PRO A 115 7.99 -27.63 7.29
N ALA A 116 6.85 -26.95 7.42
CA ALA A 116 5.93 -26.73 6.30
C ALA A 116 6.69 -26.07 5.14
N ALA A 117 6.39 -26.49 3.91
CA ALA A 117 7.02 -25.90 2.74
C ALA A 117 6.67 -24.41 2.67
N ALA A 118 7.68 -23.55 2.55
CA ALA A 118 7.45 -22.15 2.21
C ALA A 118 6.65 -22.09 0.89
N GLY A 119 5.63 -21.22 0.87
CA GLY A 119 4.64 -21.11 -0.21
C GLY A 119 3.38 -21.97 -0.09
N GLU A 120 3.31 -22.99 0.78
CA GLU A 120 2.03 -23.68 1.07
C GLU A 120 1.29 -23.00 2.22
N ALA A 121 0.04 -22.60 1.97
CA ALA A 121 -0.80 -22.01 3.01
C ALA A 121 -0.97 -22.98 4.19
N PRO A 122 -0.89 -22.49 5.45
CA PRO A 122 -1.07 -23.34 6.63
C PRO A 122 -2.37 -24.15 6.54
N ALA A 123 -2.29 -25.44 6.85
CA ALA A 123 -3.33 -26.43 6.55
C ALA A 123 -4.75 -25.94 6.93
N GLY A 124 -5.63 -25.86 5.92
CA GLY A 124 -7.01 -25.39 6.07
C GLY A 124 -7.22 -23.88 5.90
N ARG A 125 -6.21 -23.12 5.44
CA ARG A 125 -6.34 -21.68 5.09
C ARG A 125 -6.09 -21.47 3.60
N SER A 126 -6.78 -20.51 2.99
CA SER A 126 -6.81 -20.32 1.53
C SER A 126 -5.97 -19.16 0.99
N GLY A 127 -4.91 -18.79 1.72
CA GLY A 127 -3.90 -17.84 1.23
C GLY A 127 -4.14 -16.36 1.55
N VAL A 128 -5.23 -15.99 2.25
CA VAL A 128 -5.47 -14.58 2.63
C VAL A 128 -4.27 -13.99 3.38
N VAL A 129 -3.77 -12.88 2.85
CA VAL A 129 -2.75 -12.02 3.47
C VAL A 129 -3.43 -10.85 4.18
N VAL A 130 -2.91 -10.46 5.33
CA VAL A 130 -3.20 -9.17 5.97
C VAL A 130 -1.91 -8.39 6.12
N THR A 131 -1.84 -7.19 5.58
CA THR A 131 -0.71 -6.29 5.82
C THR A 131 -0.94 -5.50 7.10
N LEU A 132 -0.06 -5.64 8.10
CA LEU A 132 -0.03 -4.82 9.32
C LEU A 132 1.06 -3.75 9.19
N PHE A 133 0.74 -2.66 8.51
CA PHE A 133 1.70 -1.63 8.11
C PHE A 133 2.17 -0.78 9.30
N GLN A 134 3.49 -0.70 9.49
CA GLN A 134 4.15 0.00 10.61
C GLN A 134 3.76 -0.48 12.03
N HIS A 135 3.11 -1.64 12.19
CA HIS A 135 2.87 -2.23 13.50
C HIS A 135 4.20 -2.76 14.10
N PRO A 136 4.52 -2.49 15.38
CA PRO A 136 5.67 -3.11 16.07
C PRO A 136 5.56 -4.63 16.18
N TRP A 137 6.70 -5.32 16.31
CA TRP A 137 6.74 -6.79 16.29
C TRP A 137 5.90 -7.45 17.38
N ASN A 138 5.90 -6.91 18.61
CA ASN A 138 5.10 -7.44 19.71
C ASN A 138 3.59 -7.27 19.46
N SER A 139 3.20 -6.15 18.85
CA SER A 139 1.82 -5.90 18.40
C SER A 139 1.39 -6.87 17.30
N VAL A 140 2.23 -7.16 16.31
CA VAL A 140 1.95 -8.20 15.29
C VAL A 140 1.81 -9.57 15.94
N ALA A 141 2.71 -9.95 16.84
CA ALA A 141 2.67 -11.22 17.58
C ALA A 141 1.34 -11.39 18.36
N LYS A 142 0.88 -10.30 18.98
CA LYS A 142 -0.40 -10.23 19.68
C LYS A 142 -1.59 -10.38 18.72
N GLU A 143 -1.63 -9.63 17.61
CA GLU A 143 -2.69 -9.75 16.61
C GLU A 143 -2.75 -11.17 15.99
N CYS A 144 -1.61 -11.81 15.77
CA CYS A 144 -1.54 -13.19 15.29
C CYS A 144 -2.33 -14.17 16.16
N THR A 145 -2.19 -14.07 17.50
CA THR A 145 -2.89 -14.95 18.45
C THR A 145 -4.34 -14.51 18.71
N GLN A 146 -4.61 -13.21 18.78
CA GLN A 146 -5.91 -12.67 19.19
C GLN A 146 -6.91 -12.50 18.04
N THR A 147 -6.45 -12.35 16.81
CA THR A 147 -7.31 -11.97 15.68
C THR A 147 -7.00 -12.75 14.40
N LEU A 148 -5.77 -12.69 13.89
CA LEU A 148 -5.45 -13.25 12.57
C LEU A 148 -5.60 -14.78 12.53
N GLY A 149 -5.00 -15.47 13.50
CA GLY A 149 -5.13 -16.92 13.65
C GLY A 149 -6.58 -17.39 13.80
N PRO A 150 -7.34 -16.87 14.79
CA PRO A 150 -8.76 -17.18 14.98
C PRO A 150 -9.67 -16.84 13.79
N ALA A 151 -9.35 -15.79 13.01
CA ALA A 151 -10.08 -15.43 11.79
C ALA A 151 -9.74 -16.33 10.58
N GLY A 152 -8.69 -17.16 10.66
CA GLY A 152 -8.25 -18.01 9.56
C GLY A 152 -7.40 -17.29 8.50
N VAL A 153 -6.75 -16.18 8.84
CA VAL A 153 -5.77 -15.50 7.98
C VAL A 153 -4.58 -16.42 7.74
N ALA A 154 -4.18 -16.63 6.49
CA ALA A 154 -3.05 -17.51 6.18
C ALA A 154 -1.71 -16.84 6.52
N TYR A 155 -1.59 -15.55 6.21
CA TYR A 155 -0.33 -14.82 6.31
C TYR A 155 -0.49 -13.39 6.83
N VAL A 156 0.52 -12.91 7.57
CA VAL A 156 0.67 -11.49 7.90
C VAL A 156 1.87 -10.91 7.16
N GLN A 157 1.65 -9.84 6.39
CA GLN A 157 2.74 -9.04 5.84
C GLN A 157 3.12 -7.96 6.84
N VAL A 158 4.42 -7.86 7.12
CA VAL A 158 4.99 -6.84 8.01
C VAL A 158 5.83 -5.84 7.22
N SER A 159 5.92 -4.60 7.71
CA SER A 159 6.80 -3.57 7.16
C SER A 159 8.29 -3.97 7.24
N PRO A 160 9.18 -3.30 6.48
CA PRO A 160 10.60 -3.65 6.38
C PRO A 160 11.31 -3.85 7.74
N PRO A 161 11.88 -5.04 8.01
CA PRO A 161 12.53 -5.35 9.30
C PRO A 161 14.01 -4.98 9.36
N GLN A 162 14.64 -4.72 8.22
CA GLN A 162 16.04 -4.33 8.13
C GLN A 162 16.28 -2.90 8.63
N GLU A 163 17.51 -2.61 9.04
CA GLU A 163 17.91 -1.31 9.53
C GLU A 163 17.76 -0.23 8.47
N THR A 164 17.06 0.84 8.84
CA THR A 164 16.84 2.00 7.98
C THR A 164 17.41 3.27 8.58
N ILE A 165 17.33 4.35 7.81
CA ILE A 165 17.52 5.71 8.33
C ILE A 165 16.58 6.02 9.49
N LYS A 166 16.96 7.01 10.30
CA LYS A 166 16.12 7.60 11.34
C LYS A 166 15.12 8.58 10.73
N GLY A 167 13.94 8.67 11.34
CA GLY A 167 12.91 9.67 11.05
C GLY A 167 11.50 9.11 11.19
N SER A 168 10.57 9.95 11.67
CA SER A 168 9.22 9.53 12.02
C SER A 168 8.30 9.25 10.83
N ALA A 169 8.57 9.84 9.66
CA ALA A 169 7.79 9.60 8.45
C ALA A 169 7.76 8.10 8.09
N TRP A 170 6.67 7.63 7.48
CA TRP A 170 6.50 6.21 7.17
C TRP A 170 7.57 5.69 6.19
N TRP A 171 7.87 6.48 5.16
CA TRP A 171 8.79 6.14 4.08
C TRP A 171 10.25 5.99 4.53
N THR A 172 10.59 6.36 5.77
CA THR A 172 11.92 6.05 6.32
C THR A 172 12.16 4.55 6.43
N SER A 173 11.11 3.73 6.53
CA SER A 173 11.20 2.26 6.42
C SER A 173 11.65 1.76 5.03
N TYR A 174 11.59 2.61 4.01
CA TYR A 174 11.96 2.28 2.62
C TYR A 174 13.28 2.96 2.22
N GLN A 175 14.17 3.21 3.19
CA GLN A 175 15.54 3.66 2.94
C GLN A 175 16.52 2.83 3.79
N PRO A 176 16.89 1.62 3.32
CA PRO A 176 17.81 0.73 4.02
C PRO A 176 19.19 1.34 4.23
N VAL A 177 19.78 1.04 5.38
CA VAL A 177 21.17 1.39 5.74
C VAL A 177 22.01 0.11 5.91
N SER A 178 21.42 -0.96 6.42
CA SER A 178 22.05 -2.29 6.46
C SER A 178 21.00 -3.40 6.46
N TYR A 179 21.44 -4.65 6.50
CA TYR A 179 20.58 -5.83 6.64
C TYR A 179 20.50 -6.34 8.09
N GLN A 180 20.93 -5.55 9.09
CA GLN A 180 20.65 -5.84 10.50
C GLN A 180 19.15 -5.79 10.75
N LEU A 181 18.58 -6.74 11.50
CA LEU A 181 17.13 -6.83 11.74
C LEU A 181 16.69 -6.00 12.95
N GLU A 182 17.14 -4.75 13.03
CA GLU A 182 16.73 -3.77 14.04
C GLU A 182 16.20 -2.52 13.35
N SER A 183 14.91 -2.24 13.54
CA SER A 183 14.21 -1.11 12.93
C SER A 183 13.38 -0.36 13.96
N LYS A 184 12.70 0.73 13.56
CA LYS A 184 11.76 1.46 14.42
C LYS A 184 10.55 0.65 14.90
N LEU A 185 10.42 -0.61 14.47
CA LEU A 185 9.34 -1.54 14.82
C LEU A 185 9.77 -2.59 15.87
N GLY A 186 11.05 -2.62 16.24
CA GLY A 186 11.59 -3.47 17.30
C GLY A 186 12.92 -4.14 16.94
N THR A 187 13.45 -4.89 17.89
CA THR A 187 14.73 -5.61 17.81
C THR A 187 14.62 -6.94 17.05
N ALA A 188 15.77 -7.50 16.66
CA ALA A 188 15.85 -8.80 16.01
C ALA A 188 15.27 -9.96 16.88
N ALA A 189 15.38 -9.84 18.21
CA ALA A 189 14.82 -10.81 19.15
C ALA A 189 13.28 -10.77 19.16
N GLU A 190 12.69 -9.57 19.19
CA GLU A 190 11.24 -9.38 19.11
C GLU A 190 10.70 -9.80 17.75
N PHE A 191 11.44 -9.55 16.66
CA PHE A 191 11.11 -10.04 15.33
C PHE A 191 11.09 -11.58 15.25
N GLN A 192 12.11 -12.26 15.80
CA GLN A 192 12.12 -13.72 15.88
C GLN A 192 10.99 -14.28 16.76
N GLN A 193 10.68 -13.60 17.88
CA GLN A 193 9.57 -13.95 18.75
C GLN A 193 8.23 -13.83 18.02
N MET A 194 8.01 -12.73 17.29
CA MET A 194 6.83 -12.52 16.46
C MET A 194 6.66 -13.64 15.42
N ILE A 195 7.71 -14.00 14.68
CA ILE A 195 7.67 -15.12 13.73
C ILE A 195 7.21 -16.42 14.42
N ASN A 196 7.80 -16.75 15.56
CA ASN A 196 7.47 -17.97 16.29
C ASN A 196 6.03 -17.95 16.84
N THR A 197 5.58 -16.81 17.38
CA THR A 197 4.21 -16.62 17.89
C THR A 197 3.17 -16.69 16.78
N CYS A 198 3.41 -16.05 15.63
CA CYS A 198 2.53 -16.13 14.47
C CYS A 198 2.45 -17.55 13.92
N ARG A 199 3.59 -18.25 13.77
CA ARG A 199 3.63 -19.65 13.33
C ARG A 199 2.84 -20.57 14.28
N ALA A 200 2.95 -20.37 15.59
CA ALA A 200 2.17 -21.11 16.58
C ALA A 200 0.65 -20.84 16.50
N ALA A 201 0.24 -19.64 16.08
CA ALA A 201 -1.15 -19.29 15.75
C ALA A 201 -1.57 -19.74 14.33
N GLY A 202 -0.71 -20.48 13.61
CA GLY A 202 -0.92 -20.94 12.24
C GLY A 202 -0.85 -19.85 11.18
N VAL A 203 -0.31 -18.67 11.50
CA VAL A 203 -0.15 -17.52 10.58
C VAL A 203 1.31 -17.47 10.11
N GLY A 204 1.55 -17.57 8.81
CA GLY A 204 2.90 -17.36 8.25
C GLY A 204 3.25 -15.87 8.22
N VAL A 205 4.53 -15.52 8.39
CA VAL A 205 5.00 -14.12 8.28
C VAL A 205 5.57 -13.89 6.88
N ILE A 206 5.13 -12.83 6.23
CA ILE A 206 5.68 -12.30 4.98
C ILE A 206 6.48 -11.04 5.32
N VAL A 207 7.72 -10.96 4.84
CA VAL A 207 8.57 -9.77 5.01
C VAL A 207 8.49 -8.85 3.80
N ASP A 208 8.31 -7.56 4.03
CA ASP A 208 8.56 -6.53 3.03
C ASP A 208 10.08 -6.30 2.87
N ALA A 209 10.64 -6.69 1.74
CA ALA A 209 12.07 -6.71 1.45
C ALA A 209 12.44 -5.61 0.44
N VAL A 210 13.18 -4.60 0.91
CA VAL A 210 13.66 -3.49 0.08
C VAL A 210 15.08 -3.79 -0.42
N ILE A 211 15.18 -4.12 -1.71
CA ILE A 211 16.40 -4.67 -2.31
C ILE A 211 16.92 -3.91 -3.55
N ASN A 212 16.13 -2.99 -4.12
CA ASN A 212 16.53 -2.18 -5.27
C ASN A 212 17.55 -1.09 -4.88
N HIS A 213 17.39 -0.50 -3.71
CA HIS A 213 18.07 0.75 -3.34
C HIS A 213 18.39 0.81 -1.84
N THR A 214 19.23 1.78 -1.47
CA THR A 214 19.53 2.13 -0.07
C THR A 214 18.92 3.49 0.31
N THR A 215 19.72 4.51 0.65
CA THR A 215 19.22 5.81 1.13
C THR A 215 19.12 6.85 0.04
N GLY A 216 18.33 7.90 0.28
CA GLY A 216 18.34 9.12 -0.54
C GLY A 216 19.71 9.82 -0.50
N VAL A 217 20.17 10.30 -1.66
CA VAL A 217 21.39 11.13 -1.80
C VAL A 217 21.22 12.58 -1.34
N ASP A 218 20.02 12.95 -0.90
CA ASP A 218 19.74 14.24 -0.26
C ASP A 218 20.33 14.34 1.16
N ARG A 219 20.84 13.23 1.70
CA ARG A 219 21.60 13.15 2.95
C ARG A 219 23.06 12.83 2.67
N GLU A 220 23.94 13.81 2.84
CA GLU A 220 25.38 13.66 2.57
C GLU A 220 26.01 12.49 3.35
N ALA A 221 25.68 12.37 4.64
CA ALA A 221 26.06 11.25 5.51
C ALA A 221 25.05 11.06 6.65
N GLY A 222 25.07 9.90 7.30
CA GLY A 222 24.22 9.65 8.46
C GLY A 222 24.48 8.32 9.18
N THR A 223 23.57 8.00 10.10
CA THR A 223 23.60 6.76 10.88
C THR A 223 22.20 6.17 10.97
N GLY A 224 22.08 4.88 10.66
CA GLY A 224 20.84 4.13 10.78
C GLY A 224 20.38 3.92 12.22
N ILE A 225 19.20 3.31 12.38
CA ILE A 225 18.59 3.08 13.70
C ILE A 225 19.46 2.18 14.59
N ALA A 226 20.09 1.16 14.01
CA ALA A 226 20.97 0.20 14.69
C ALA A 226 22.45 0.62 14.72
N GLY A 227 22.75 1.87 14.36
CA GLY A 227 24.10 2.44 14.48
C GLY A 227 24.99 2.29 13.23
N SER A 228 24.52 1.73 12.12
CA SER A 228 25.31 1.62 10.89
C SER A 228 25.54 2.98 10.23
N SER A 229 26.74 3.21 9.72
CA SER A 229 27.10 4.44 8.99
C SER A 229 26.70 4.35 7.52
N PHE A 230 26.28 5.46 6.93
CA PHE A 230 26.11 5.59 5.49
C PHE A 230 26.50 6.98 4.95
N ASP A 231 26.75 7.07 3.64
CA ASP A 231 26.91 8.34 2.92
C ASP A 231 26.35 8.34 1.49
N ALA A 232 26.21 9.54 0.93
CA ALA A 232 25.76 9.76 -0.45
C ALA A 232 26.82 9.44 -1.53
N ALA A 233 28.03 9.03 -1.12
CA ALA A 233 29.05 8.55 -2.05
C ALA A 233 28.89 7.04 -2.34
N GLY A 234 28.10 6.32 -1.54
CA GLY A 234 27.81 4.89 -1.71
C GLY A 234 28.47 4.00 -0.67
N ASN A 235 29.01 4.54 0.43
CA ASN A 235 29.62 3.71 1.47
C ASN A 235 28.55 3.21 2.46
N PHE A 236 28.32 1.91 2.50
CA PHE A 236 27.43 1.23 3.44
C PHE A 236 28.15 0.00 4.06
N PRO A 237 29.16 0.21 4.93
CA PRO A 237 30.04 -0.87 5.36
C PRO A 237 29.33 -2.02 6.08
N GLN A 238 28.26 -1.76 6.84
CA GLN A 238 27.45 -2.82 7.48
C GLN A 238 26.48 -3.52 6.51
N ALA A 239 26.05 -2.85 5.43
CA ALA A 239 25.36 -3.53 4.33
C ALA A 239 26.33 -4.42 3.53
N GLY A 240 27.61 -4.05 3.47
CA GLY A 240 28.65 -4.69 2.65
C GLY A 240 28.88 -4.01 1.31
N TYR A 241 28.37 -2.77 1.13
CA TYR A 241 28.46 -2.04 -0.14
C TYR A 241 29.43 -0.84 -0.08
N GLY A 242 30.07 -0.60 -1.21
CA GLY A 242 30.83 0.60 -1.55
C GLY A 242 30.33 1.22 -2.86
N PRO A 243 30.92 2.33 -3.31
CA PRO A 243 30.49 3.07 -4.52
C PRO A 243 30.53 2.24 -5.82
N GLU A 244 31.25 1.13 -5.82
CA GLU A 244 31.29 0.19 -6.95
C GLU A 244 29.97 -0.58 -7.13
N ASP A 245 29.22 -0.85 -6.05
CA ASP A 245 28.01 -1.70 -6.01
C ASP A 245 26.72 -0.97 -6.40
N PHE A 246 26.82 0.29 -6.84
CA PHE A 246 25.69 1.11 -7.27
C PHE A 246 25.78 1.41 -8.77
N HIS A 247 24.63 1.51 -9.44
CA HIS A 247 24.58 1.86 -10.85
C HIS A 247 25.20 3.25 -11.11
N LYS A 248 25.80 3.42 -12.30
CA LYS A 248 26.56 4.65 -12.63
C LYS A 248 25.67 5.81 -13.10
N CYS A 249 24.37 5.61 -13.31
CA CYS A 249 23.43 6.69 -13.56
C CYS A 249 23.04 7.35 -12.23
N THR A 250 23.67 8.48 -11.92
CA THR A 250 23.41 9.23 -10.69
C THR A 250 22.17 10.13 -10.77
N GLU A 251 21.56 10.23 -11.95
CA GLU A 251 20.34 11.00 -12.21
C GLU A 251 19.09 10.22 -11.79
N ASN A 252 17.97 10.94 -11.66
CA ASN A 252 16.67 10.29 -11.44
C ASN A 252 16.13 9.64 -12.73
N ILE A 253 15.32 8.59 -12.55
CA ILE A 253 14.49 8.02 -13.62
C ILE A 253 13.66 9.15 -14.25
N SER A 254 13.71 9.26 -15.58
CA SER A 254 13.09 10.36 -16.35
C SER A 254 12.30 9.91 -17.59
N ASP A 255 12.50 8.67 -18.07
CA ASP A 255 11.72 8.10 -19.17
C ASP A 255 11.33 6.63 -18.91
N TYR A 256 10.10 6.42 -18.44
CA TYR A 256 9.53 5.08 -18.26
C TYR A 256 9.25 4.32 -19.58
N ARG A 257 9.48 4.92 -20.75
CA ARG A 257 9.49 4.21 -22.04
C ARG A 257 10.83 3.56 -22.36
N ASN A 258 11.86 3.82 -21.56
CA ASN A 258 13.18 3.21 -21.66
C ASN A 258 13.44 2.33 -20.43
N ALA A 259 13.40 1.01 -20.60
CA ALA A 259 13.63 0.05 -19.50
C ALA A 259 15.01 0.26 -18.85
N GLU A 260 16.06 0.53 -19.63
CA GLU A 260 17.41 0.81 -19.12
C GLU A 260 17.48 2.08 -18.26
N ASN A 261 16.56 3.04 -18.44
CA ASN A 261 16.48 4.21 -17.57
C ASN A 261 15.71 3.92 -16.28
N VAL A 262 14.77 2.96 -16.30
CA VAL A 262 13.98 2.55 -15.13
C VAL A 262 14.76 1.59 -14.22
N TRP A 263 15.62 0.76 -14.81
CA TRP A 263 16.40 -0.27 -14.11
C TRP A 263 17.75 0.20 -13.55
N ASN A 264 18.36 1.22 -14.16
CA ASN A 264 19.75 1.59 -13.86
C ASN A 264 19.93 3.01 -13.30
N CYS A 265 18.85 3.76 -13.08
CA CYS A 265 18.88 5.15 -12.59
C CYS A 265 18.00 5.32 -11.35
N ARG A 266 18.29 6.37 -10.56
CA ARG A 266 17.74 6.53 -9.22
C ARG A 266 16.23 6.72 -9.19
N LEU A 267 15.51 5.82 -8.52
CA LEU A 267 14.13 6.05 -8.13
C LEU A 267 14.09 7.20 -7.09
N SER A 268 13.59 8.36 -7.48
CA SER A 268 13.38 9.52 -6.58
C SER A 268 14.61 9.95 -5.74
N GLY A 269 15.82 9.75 -6.27
CA GLY A 269 17.08 10.13 -5.61
C GLY A 269 17.63 9.08 -4.64
N LEU A 270 17.01 7.90 -4.55
CA LEU A 270 17.51 6.76 -3.78
C LEU A 270 18.75 6.16 -4.45
N GLN A 271 19.76 5.75 -3.67
CA GLN A 271 20.97 5.12 -4.21
C GLN A 271 20.65 3.73 -4.76
N ASP A 272 20.78 3.60 -6.07
CA ASP A 272 20.30 2.49 -6.88
C ASP A 272 21.37 1.39 -7.01
N LEU A 273 21.09 0.20 -6.48
CA LEU A 273 22.06 -0.91 -6.42
C LEU A 273 22.27 -1.53 -7.80
N ASP A 274 23.52 -1.86 -8.12
CA ASP A 274 23.86 -2.62 -9.32
C ASP A 274 23.44 -4.08 -9.12
N THR A 275 22.16 -4.37 -9.39
CA THR A 275 21.59 -5.71 -9.22
C THR A 275 22.06 -6.71 -10.28
N GLY A 276 22.83 -6.26 -11.28
CA GLY A 276 23.63 -7.09 -12.18
C GLY A 276 24.92 -7.62 -11.54
N SER A 277 25.45 -6.94 -10.52
CA SER A 277 26.67 -7.31 -9.81
C SER A 277 26.50 -8.61 -9.01
N GLU A 278 27.41 -9.57 -9.23
CA GLU A 278 27.46 -10.83 -8.48
C GLU A 278 27.59 -10.60 -6.96
N LYS A 279 28.34 -9.58 -6.54
CA LYS A 279 28.51 -9.20 -5.12
C LYS A 279 27.20 -8.72 -4.49
N VAL A 280 26.41 -7.94 -5.24
CA VAL A 280 25.08 -7.47 -4.81
C VAL A 280 24.10 -8.63 -4.77
N ARG A 281 24.03 -9.44 -5.83
CA ARG A 281 23.18 -10.63 -5.91
C ARG A 281 23.46 -11.64 -4.80
N ASP A 282 24.73 -11.89 -4.49
CA ASP A 282 25.13 -12.74 -3.36
C ASP A 282 24.71 -12.15 -2.01
N ARG A 283 24.86 -10.84 -1.81
CA ARG A 283 24.48 -10.18 -0.56
C ARG A 283 22.96 -10.19 -0.33
N LEU A 284 22.19 -9.89 -1.39
CA LEU A 284 20.72 -9.95 -1.36
C LEU A 284 20.21 -11.38 -1.17
N GLY A 285 20.81 -12.36 -1.87
CA GLY A 285 20.51 -13.77 -1.68
C GLY A 285 20.75 -14.23 -0.24
N GLN A 286 21.83 -13.78 0.40
CA GLN A 286 22.09 -14.08 1.81
C GLN A 286 21.03 -13.49 2.74
N TYR A 287 20.63 -12.22 2.52
CA TYR A 287 19.58 -11.58 3.32
C TYR A 287 18.24 -12.33 3.26
N PHE A 288 17.83 -12.80 2.07
CA PHE A 288 16.65 -13.67 1.94
C PHE A 288 16.85 -15.03 2.65
N ALA A 289 18.03 -15.64 2.53
CA ALA A 289 18.33 -16.92 3.17
C ALA A 289 18.34 -16.83 4.71
N ASP A 290 18.88 -15.74 5.27
CA ASP A 290 18.87 -15.47 6.72
C ASP A 290 17.42 -15.39 7.24
N LEU A 291 16.54 -14.65 6.54
CA LEU A 291 15.12 -14.54 6.87
C LEU A 291 14.35 -15.87 6.72
N LEU A 292 14.65 -16.65 5.68
CA LEU A 292 14.12 -18.02 5.54
C LEU A 292 14.60 -18.94 6.68
N GLY A 293 15.84 -18.77 7.16
CA GLY A 293 16.39 -19.49 8.31
C GLY A 293 15.67 -19.19 9.64
N MET A 294 15.21 -17.95 9.84
CA MET A 294 14.31 -17.58 10.94
C MET A 294 12.89 -18.16 10.77
N GLY A 295 12.58 -18.63 9.54
CA GLY A 295 11.32 -19.23 9.12
C GLY A 295 10.23 -18.20 8.81
N VAL A 296 10.61 -17.12 8.13
CA VAL A 296 9.72 -16.31 7.29
C VAL A 296 9.11 -17.20 6.20
N ALA A 297 7.82 -17.02 5.89
CA ALA A 297 7.05 -17.87 4.98
C ALA A 297 7.06 -17.40 3.51
N GLY A 298 7.39 -16.13 3.27
CA GLY A 298 7.45 -15.52 1.94
C GLY A 298 7.83 -14.04 2.03
N PHE A 299 7.86 -13.35 0.89
CA PHE A 299 8.31 -11.97 0.80
C PHE A 299 7.38 -11.12 -0.07
N ARG A 300 7.10 -9.88 0.34
CA ARG A 300 6.75 -8.80 -0.58
C ARG A 300 8.06 -8.17 -1.01
N VAL A 301 8.36 -8.13 -2.30
CA VAL A 301 9.59 -7.53 -2.80
C VAL A 301 9.28 -6.14 -3.34
N ASP A 302 9.94 -5.14 -2.77
CA ASP A 302 9.79 -3.72 -3.10
C ASP A 302 10.35 -3.38 -4.47
N ALA A 303 9.73 -2.40 -5.14
CA ALA A 303 10.25 -1.75 -6.34
C ALA A 303 10.70 -2.70 -7.46
N VAL A 304 10.11 -3.90 -7.61
CA VAL A 304 10.57 -4.92 -8.58
C VAL A 304 10.56 -4.43 -10.03
N LYS A 305 9.68 -3.49 -10.39
CA LYS A 305 9.74 -2.77 -11.68
C LYS A 305 11.13 -2.21 -12.02
N HIS A 306 11.88 -1.79 -10.99
CA HIS A 306 13.13 -1.03 -11.06
C HIS A 306 14.39 -1.91 -11.05
N MET A 307 14.25 -3.24 -11.03
CA MET A 307 15.34 -4.18 -11.31
C MET A 307 15.01 -4.96 -12.60
N SER A 308 16.00 -5.43 -13.36
CA SER A 308 15.67 -6.20 -14.56
C SER A 308 15.07 -7.57 -14.19
N PRO A 309 14.17 -8.15 -15.00
CA PRO A 309 13.63 -9.49 -14.75
C PRO A 309 14.71 -10.59 -14.61
N GLU A 310 15.88 -10.42 -15.24
CA GLU A 310 17.02 -11.33 -15.14
C GLU A 310 17.71 -11.20 -13.77
N ASP A 311 17.92 -9.98 -13.28
CA ASP A 311 18.49 -9.72 -11.96
C ASP A 311 17.58 -10.26 -10.86
N VAL A 312 16.27 -9.96 -10.95
CA VAL A 312 15.24 -10.41 -10.01
C VAL A 312 15.19 -11.95 -9.94
N ALA A 313 15.22 -12.63 -11.08
CA ALA A 313 15.29 -14.09 -11.11
C ALA A 313 16.61 -14.61 -10.52
N THR A 314 17.75 -13.98 -10.84
CA THR A 314 19.06 -14.41 -10.35
C THR A 314 19.21 -14.22 -8.83
N ILE A 315 18.72 -13.11 -8.28
CA ILE A 315 18.68 -12.87 -6.81
C ILE A 315 17.84 -13.96 -6.13
N LYS A 316 16.73 -14.38 -6.74
CA LYS A 316 15.90 -15.47 -6.22
C LYS A 316 16.61 -16.82 -6.23
N GLU A 317 17.32 -17.16 -7.30
CA GLU A 317 18.14 -18.37 -7.36
C GLU A 317 19.31 -18.32 -6.35
N LYS A 318 19.93 -17.15 -6.14
CA LYS A 318 20.94 -16.96 -5.08
C LYS A 318 20.37 -17.13 -3.66
N ALA A 319 19.14 -16.69 -3.42
CA ALA A 319 18.43 -16.96 -2.16
C ALA A 319 18.13 -18.46 -1.99
N ALA A 320 17.72 -19.13 -3.06
CA ALA A 320 17.43 -20.57 -3.11
C ALA A 320 18.67 -21.42 -2.82
N GLU A 321 19.79 -21.11 -3.48
CA GLU A 321 21.10 -21.72 -3.27
C GLU A 321 21.54 -21.61 -1.80
N LYS A 322 21.53 -20.40 -1.24
CA LYS A 322 22.03 -20.11 0.12
C LYS A 322 21.10 -20.62 1.23
N ALA A 323 19.81 -20.75 0.96
CA ALA A 323 18.83 -21.33 1.87
C ALA A 323 18.68 -22.87 1.71
N GLU A 324 19.41 -23.48 0.77
CA GLU A 324 19.34 -24.92 0.44
C GLU A 324 17.91 -25.41 0.10
N VAL A 325 17.09 -24.56 -0.55
CA VAL A 325 15.72 -24.89 -0.99
C VAL A 325 15.53 -24.61 -2.48
N PRO A 326 14.60 -25.31 -3.18
CA PRO A 326 14.24 -24.94 -4.54
C PRO A 326 13.66 -23.52 -4.60
N ALA A 327 14.02 -22.72 -5.61
CA ALA A 327 13.50 -21.36 -5.79
C ALA A 327 11.95 -21.31 -5.91
N SER A 328 11.33 -22.40 -6.36
CA SER A 328 9.87 -22.56 -6.39
C SER A 328 9.19 -22.62 -5.02
N ARG A 329 9.95 -22.85 -3.93
CA ARG A 329 9.46 -22.73 -2.54
C ARG A 329 9.63 -21.34 -1.95
N ILE A 330 10.41 -20.47 -2.58
CA ILE A 330 10.54 -19.08 -2.12
C ILE A 330 9.35 -18.31 -2.70
N TRP A 331 8.33 -18.06 -1.88
CA TRP A 331 7.16 -17.31 -2.31
C TRP A 331 7.43 -15.81 -2.31
N TRP A 332 7.29 -15.17 -3.48
CA TRP A 332 7.50 -13.74 -3.71
C TRP A 332 6.23 -13.12 -4.27
N MET A 333 5.76 -12.04 -3.64
CA MET A 333 4.76 -11.10 -4.15
C MET A 333 5.50 -9.83 -4.59
N GLN A 334 5.56 -9.56 -5.89
CA GLN A 334 6.49 -8.59 -6.46
C GLN A 334 5.80 -7.29 -6.83
N GLU A 335 6.29 -6.15 -6.34
CA GLU A 335 5.76 -4.85 -6.73
C GLU A 335 6.14 -4.48 -8.17
N VAL A 336 5.20 -4.65 -9.09
CA VAL A 336 5.33 -4.19 -10.47
C VAL A 336 4.09 -3.41 -10.87
N ILE A 337 4.17 -2.08 -10.81
CA ILE A 337 3.05 -1.19 -11.15
C ILE A 337 2.80 -1.21 -12.67
N GLY A 338 1.73 -1.85 -13.14
CA GLY A 338 1.41 -1.91 -14.57
C GLY A 338 1.01 -0.57 -15.19
N ASN A 339 1.52 -0.27 -16.39
CA ASN A 339 1.11 0.90 -17.17
C ASN A 339 1.36 0.67 -18.68
N PRO A 340 0.30 0.50 -19.50
CA PRO A 340 0.44 0.26 -20.94
C PRO A 340 1.13 1.37 -21.77
N GLY A 341 1.36 2.56 -21.19
CA GLY A 341 2.07 3.67 -21.83
C GLY A 341 3.60 3.66 -21.64
N GLU A 342 4.12 2.70 -20.87
CA GLU A 342 5.53 2.53 -20.49
C GLU A 342 6.21 1.40 -21.31
N ALA A 343 7.49 1.14 -21.06
CA ALA A 343 8.25 0.11 -21.76
C ALA A 343 7.61 -1.29 -21.59
N PRO A 344 7.53 -2.14 -22.65
CA PRO A 344 6.96 -3.48 -22.55
C PRO A 344 7.81 -4.45 -21.69
N GLN A 345 9.07 -4.13 -21.40
CA GLN A 345 9.97 -4.92 -20.56
C GLN A 345 9.69 -4.77 -19.06
N ILE A 346 9.06 -3.67 -18.62
CA ILE A 346 8.82 -3.36 -17.20
C ILE A 346 7.38 -3.63 -16.75
N GLN A 347 6.60 -4.34 -17.57
CA GLN A 347 5.20 -4.67 -17.29
C GLN A 347 5.08 -5.90 -16.37
N PRO A 348 3.99 -6.04 -15.59
CA PRO A 348 3.83 -7.12 -14.61
C PRO A 348 4.04 -8.53 -15.18
N SER A 349 3.56 -8.78 -16.40
CA SER A 349 3.72 -10.06 -17.11
C SER A 349 5.17 -10.48 -17.39
N LYS A 350 6.15 -9.61 -17.18
CA LYS A 350 7.59 -9.91 -17.34
C LYS A 350 8.23 -10.51 -16.08
N TYR A 351 7.59 -10.36 -14.92
CA TYR A 351 8.10 -10.83 -13.63
C TYR A 351 7.32 -12.03 -13.08
N THR A 352 6.32 -12.53 -13.80
CA THR A 352 5.52 -13.72 -13.38
C THR A 352 6.32 -15.03 -13.38
N GLY A 353 7.52 -15.05 -13.96
CA GLY A 353 8.45 -16.18 -13.87
C GLY A 353 9.16 -16.29 -12.51
N SER A 354 9.35 -15.17 -11.80
CA SER A 354 10.03 -15.10 -10.51
C SER A 354 9.07 -15.12 -9.31
N GLY A 355 7.76 -14.98 -9.50
CA GLY A 355 6.77 -15.04 -8.42
C GLY A 355 5.41 -14.49 -8.82
N GLU A 356 4.54 -14.26 -7.83
CA GLU A 356 3.35 -13.44 -8.02
C GLU A 356 3.76 -11.98 -8.27
N VAL A 357 2.91 -11.22 -8.95
CA VAL A 357 3.02 -9.77 -9.09
C VAL A 357 1.81 -9.08 -8.47
N THR A 358 2.05 -7.95 -7.82
CA THR A 358 1.02 -7.14 -7.19
C THR A 358 0.22 -6.44 -8.29
N GLU A 359 -1.02 -6.85 -8.53
CA GLU A 359 -1.83 -6.44 -9.68
C GLU A 359 -2.58 -5.12 -9.42
N PHE A 360 -1.84 -4.00 -9.49
CA PHE A 360 -2.36 -2.64 -9.29
C PHE A 360 -3.58 -2.31 -10.16
N SER A 361 -3.67 -2.90 -11.37
CA SER A 361 -4.79 -2.69 -12.29
C SER A 361 -6.13 -3.18 -11.71
N PHE A 362 -6.11 -4.17 -10.81
CA PHE A 362 -7.30 -4.64 -10.09
C PHE A 362 -7.81 -3.56 -9.13
N ALA A 363 -6.93 -2.98 -8.32
CA ALA A 363 -7.27 -1.93 -7.35
C ALA A 363 -7.80 -0.64 -8.04
N TYR A 364 -7.17 -0.23 -9.15
CA TYR A 364 -7.64 0.90 -9.96
C TYR A 364 -9.03 0.65 -10.57
N GLN A 365 -9.29 -0.57 -11.03
CA GLN A 365 -10.59 -0.97 -11.56
C GLN A 365 -11.67 -1.07 -10.48
N LEU A 366 -11.35 -1.58 -9.28
CA LEU A 366 -12.26 -1.54 -8.13
C LEU A 366 -12.70 -0.10 -7.86
N ARG A 367 -11.75 0.84 -7.71
CA ARG A 367 -12.09 2.25 -7.51
C ARG A 367 -12.97 2.80 -8.62
N GLN A 368 -12.64 2.55 -9.90
CA GLN A 368 -13.46 3.03 -11.02
C GLN A 368 -14.90 2.53 -10.93
N ARG A 369 -15.09 1.24 -10.63
CA ARG A 369 -16.41 0.58 -10.65
C ARG A 369 -17.24 0.94 -9.42
N PHE A 370 -16.65 0.92 -8.22
CA PHE A 370 -17.34 1.26 -6.97
C PHE A 370 -17.71 2.75 -6.83
N LYS A 371 -16.91 3.67 -7.39
CA LYS A 371 -17.27 5.10 -7.50
C LYS A 371 -18.22 5.41 -8.68
N GLY A 372 -18.41 4.47 -9.60
CA GLY A 372 -19.27 4.58 -10.78
C GLY A 372 -20.49 3.67 -10.71
N SER A 373 -20.47 2.60 -11.52
CA SER A 373 -21.49 1.55 -11.56
C SER A 373 -20.80 0.19 -11.58
N LEU A 374 -21.34 -0.77 -10.82
CA LEU A 374 -20.88 -2.15 -10.83
C LEU A 374 -21.28 -2.86 -12.13
N GLN A 375 -22.44 -2.53 -12.69
CA GLN A 375 -22.89 -3.06 -13.99
C GLN A 375 -22.00 -2.61 -15.15
N GLY A 376 -21.54 -1.35 -15.14
CA GLY A 376 -20.36 -0.87 -15.89
C GLY A 376 -20.38 -0.93 -17.43
N GLY A 377 -21.43 -1.42 -18.09
CA GLY A 377 -21.51 -1.55 -19.55
C GLY A 377 -20.45 -2.48 -20.16
N GLU A 378 -19.38 -1.91 -20.70
CA GLU A 378 -18.19 -2.63 -21.21
C GLU A 378 -17.13 -2.89 -20.12
N ARG A 379 -17.33 -2.37 -18.90
CA ARG A 379 -16.40 -2.48 -17.75
C ARG A 379 -17.09 -3.07 -16.52
N LYS A 380 -17.90 -4.11 -16.73
CA LYS A 380 -18.71 -4.76 -15.70
C LYS A 380 -17.85 -5.35 -14.59
N LEU A 381 -18.32 -5.30 -13.33
CA LEU A 381 -17.58 -5.87 -12.20
C LEU A 381 -17.27 -7.36 -12.39
N SER A 382 -18.15 -8.11 -13.05
CA SER A 382 -17.95 -9.52 -13.44
C SER A 382 -16.64 -9.76 -14.20
N ASP A 383 -16.17 -8.76 -14.95
CA ASP A 383 -15.08 -8.87 -15.91
C ASP A 383 -13.79 -8.21 -15.38
N ILE A 384 -13.62 -8.09 -14.05
CA ILE A 384 -12.48 -7.35 -13.45
C ILE A 384 -11.12 -7.97 -13.73
N ALA A 385 -11.07 -9.31 -13.83
CA ALA A 385 -9.86 -10.06 -14.16
C ALA A 385 -9.48 -10.00 -15.65
N SER A 386 -10.30 -9.36 -16.50
CA SER A 386 -10.05 -9.32 -17.95
C SER A 386 -8.81 -8.48 -18.27
N GLY A 387 -7.86 -9.09 -18.98
CA GLY A 387 -6.60 -8.45 -19.38
C GLY A 387 -5.54 -8.32 -18.27
N LEU A 388 -5.80 -8.89 -17.08
CA LEU A 388 -4.84 -8.98 -15.99
C LEU A 388 -3.93 -10.22 -16.14
N VAL A 389 -2.91 -10.36 -15.29
CA VAL A 389 -2.09 -11.58 -15.25
C VAL A 389 -2.92 -12.81 -14.80
N PRO A 390 -2.46 -14.06 -15.02
CA PRO A 390 -3.15 -15.24 -14.52
C PRO A 390 -3.37 -15.18 -12.99
N SER A 391 -4.53 -15.65 -12.53
CA SER A 391 -4.94 -15.57 -11.11
C SER A 391 -3.91 -16.16 -10.15
N GLN A 392 -3.23 -17.25 -10.52
CA GLN A 392 -2.20 -17.93 -9.70
C GLN A 392 -0.84 -17.19 -9.70
N GLN A 393 -0.76 -16.05 -10.39
CA GLN A 393 0.41 -15.18 -10.50
C GLN A 393 0.10 -13.74 -10.04
N ALA A 394 -1.07 -13.51 -9.45
CA ALA A 394 -1.54 -12.20 -9.01
C ALA A 394 -1.72 -12.14 -7.49
N THR A 395 -1.09 -11.16 -6.84
CA THR A 395 -1.51 -10.69 -5.53
C THR A 395 -2.41 -9.46 -5.73
N VAL A 396 -3.58 -9.40 -5.09
CA VAL A 396 -4.57 -8.32 -5.27
C VAL A 396 -4.98 -7.68 -3.95
N PHE A 397 -5.41 -6.42 -4.03
CA PHE A 397 -5.70 -5.56 -2.89
C PHE A 397 -6.74 -4.49 -3.27
N VAL A 398 -7.31 -3.80 -2.28
CA VAL A 398 -8.16 -2.61 -2.52
C VAL A 398 -7.32 -1.34 -2.52
N ASP A 399 -6.41 -1.23 -1.56
CA ASP A 399 -5.37 -0.20 -1.38
C ASP A 399 -4.10 -0.80 -0.77
N ASN A 400 -2.99 -0.07 -0.87
CA ASN A 400 -1.80 -0.28 -0.05
C ASN A 400 -1.36 1.07 0.55
N TRP A 401 -0.28 1.07 1.34
CA TRP A 401 0.21 2.29 1.98
C TRP A 401 0.59 3.39 0.97
N ASP A 402 1.09 3.07 -0.22
CA ASP A 402 1.39 4.07 -1.25
C ASP A 402 0.11 4.65 -1.89
N THR A 403 -0.81 3.78 -2.30
CA THR A 403 -1.98 4.21 -3.07
C THR A 403 -3.05 4.90 -2.23
N GLU A 404 -3.18 4.58 -0.93
CA GLU A 404 -4.10 5.28 -0.01
C GLU A 404 -3.72 6.76 0.20
N ARG A 405 -2.45 7.11 -0.05
CA ARG A 405 -1.90 8.48 0.03
C ARG A 405 -2.15 9.29 -1.24
N GLY A 406 -2.55 8.63 -2.34
CA GLY A 406 -3.00 9.26 -3.57
C GLY A 406 -4.51 9.12 -3.79
N GLU A 407 -4.95 9.43 -5.01
CA GLU A 407 -6.35 9.25 -5.41
C GLU A 407 -6.56 8.04 -6.34
N ALA A 408 -5.56 7.17 -6.52
CA ALA A 408 -5.58 6.11 -7.54
C ALA A 408 -6.42 4.88 -7.15
N THR A 409 -6.54 4.59 -5.85
CA THR A 409 -7.37 3.50 -5.30
C THR A 409 -8.54 4.03 -4.47
N LEU A 410 -9.31 3.12 -3.87
CA LEU A 410 -10.09 3.47 -2.68
C LEU A 410 -9.14 3.57 -1.47
N SER A 411 -9.65 3.96 -0.31
CA SER A 411 -8.99 3.76 0.99
C SER A 411 -10.01 3.81 2.13
N TYR A 412 -9.58 3.67 3.39
CA TYR A 412 -10.43 3.87 4.56
C TYR A 412 -11.24 5.19 4.54
N LYS A 413 -10.76 6.23 3.82
CA LYS A 413 -11.41 7.53 3.63
C LYS A 413 -12.69 7.46 2.78
N ASP A 414 -12.89 6.40 2.00
CA ASP A 414 -14.11 6.12 1.23
C ASP A 414 -15.19 5.37 2.04
N GLY A 415 -14.95 5.13 3.34
CA GLY A 415 -15.93 4.61 4.29
C GLY A 415 -16.53 3.26 3.87
N ARG A 416 -17.87 3.17 3.82
CA ARG A 416 -18.56 1.90 3.53
C ARG A 416 -18.25 1.35 2.14
N MET A 417 -17.91 2.21 1.18
CA MET A 417 -17.51 1.78 -0.17
C MET A 417 -16.20 0.97 -0.14
N TYR A 418 -15.25 1.35 0.73
CA TYR A 418 -13.99 0.64 0.92
C TYR A 418 -14.19 -0.72 1.62
N GLN A 419 -15.08 -0.77 2.62
CA GLN A 419 -15.50 -2.01 3.27
C GLN A 419 -16.17 -2.97 2.27
N LEU A 420 -17.03 -2.45 1.38
CA LEU A 420 -17.72 -3.22 0.35
C LEU A 420 -16.78 -3.71 -0.76
N ALA A 421 -15.78 -2.91 -1.13
CA ALA A 421 -14.71 -3.32 -2.06
C ALA A 421 -13.83 -4.43 -1.48
N ASN A 422 -13.54 -4.39 -0.17
CA ASN A 422 -12.83 -5.48 0.51
C ASN A 422 -13.68 -6.77 0.59
N ALA A 423 -15.00 -6.65 0.76
CA ALA A 423 -15.90 -7.80 0.65
C ALA A 423 -15.86 -8.42 -0.75
N PHE A 424 -15.80 -7.61 -1.82
CA PHE A 424 -15.63 -8.13 -3.18
C PHE A 424 -14.24 -8.76 -3.40
N LEU A 425 -13.15 -8.13 -2.93
CA LEU A 425 -11.78 -8.68 -2.97
C LEU A 425 -11.73 -10.11 -2.40
N LEU A 426 -12.30 -10.30 -1.20
CA LEU A 426 -12.34 -11.59 -0.53
C LEU A 426 -13.37 -12.54 -1.16
N GLY A 427 -14.50 -12.04 -1.66
CA GLY A 427 -15.58 -12.85 -2.21
C GLY A 427 -15.34 -13.40 -3.62
N TYR A 428 -14.69 -12.64 -4.50
CA TYR A 428 -14.63 -12.93 -5.95
C TYR A 428 -13.65 -14.05 -6.32
N GLY A 429 -12.54 -14.23 -5.61
CA GLY A 429 -11.63 -15.36 -5.81
C GLY A 429 -10.69 -15.27 -7.02
N TYR A 430 -10.31 -14.05 -7.42
CA TYR A 430 -9.19 -13.80 -8.33
C TYR A 430 -7.98 -13.32 -7.52
N GLY A 431 -6.80 -13.89 -7.78
CA GLY A 431 -5.55 -13.58 -7.10
C GLY A 431 -5.50 -14.02 -5.62
N THR A 432 -4.32 -13.87 -5.02
CA THR A 432 -4.11 -13.94 -3.57
C THR A 432 -4.57 -12.61 -2.95
N PRO A 433 -5.61 -12.57 -2.10
CA PRO A 433 -6.10 -11.32 -1.53
C PRO A 433 -5.23 -10.84 -0.36
N ASN A 434 -4.78 -9.60 -0.43
CA ASN A 434 -4.09 -8.88 0.63
C ASN A 434 -4.98 -7.74 1.15
N VAL A 435 -5.42 -7.86 2.40
CA VAL A 435 -6.19 -6.83 3.10
C VAL A 435 -5.22 -5.89 3.81
N TYR A 436 -5.25 -4.61 3.44
CA TYR A 436 -4.40 -3.61 4.04
C TYR A 436 -4.95 -3.09 5.38
N SER A 437 -4.08 -3.03 6.38
CA SER A 437 -4.34 -2.41 7.67
C SER A 437 -3.17 -1.50 8.06
N GLY A 438 -3.47 -0.20 8.11
CA GLY A 438 -2.56 0.84 8.55
C GLY A 438 -3.25 1.77 9.55
N TYR A 439 -3.09 3.07 9.35
CA TYR A 439 -3.51 4.10 10.28
C TYR A 439 -4.03 5.35 9.56
N GLN A 440 -4.72 6.20 10.30
CA GLN A 440 -5.33 7.42 9.80
C GLN A 440 -4.28 8.53 9.66
N PHE A 441 -4.34 9.27 8.55
CA PHE A 441 -3.46 10.41 8.29
C PHE A 441 -4.15 11.50 7.48
N THR A 442 -3.73 12.75 7.75
CA THR A 442 -4.07 13.94 6.96
C THR A 442 -2.90 14.41 6.10
N ASP A 443 -1.66 14.16 6.52
CA ASP A 443 -0.42 14.42 5.78
C ASP A 443 0.11 13.13 5.17
N ALA A 444 0.47 13.15 3.87
CA ALA A 444 0.93 11.97 3.15
C ALA A 444 2.27 11.41 3.67
N ASP A 445 3.12 12.24 4.29
CA ASP A 445 4.39 11.81 4.89
C ASP A 445 4.21 11.26 6.33
N ALA A 446 3.01 11.33 6.91
CA ALA A 446 2.77 10.97 8.30
C ALA A 446 3.18 9.52 8.63
N GLY A 447 4.00 9.39 9.67
CA GLY A 447 4.29 8.12 10.34
C GLY A 447 3.09 7.58 11.11
N ALA A 448 3.27 6.36 11.64
CA ALA A 448 2.28 5.72 12.52
C ALA A 448 1.97 6.59 13.77
N PRO A 449 0.80 6.40 14.40
CA PRO A 449 0.41 7.12 15.62
C PRO A 449 1.50 7.07 16.70
N GLY A 450 2.03 8.24 17.07
CA GLY A 450 3.10 8.37 18.07
C GLY A 450 4.51 8.00 17.60
N ALA A 451 4.74 7.76 16.31
CA ALA A 451 6.06 7.43 15.76
C ALA A 451 7.09 8.53 16.02
N SER A 452 8.23 8.13 16.57
CA SER A 452 9.44 8.94 16.75
C SER A 452 10.45 8.66 15.63
N GLU A 453 11.63 9.29 15.67
CA GLU A 453 12.69 9.02 14.69
C GLU A 453 13.25 7.59 14.74
N THR A 454 13.08 6.88 15.86
CA THR A 454 13.73 5.58 16.11
C THR A 454 12.80 4.49 16.64
N ALA A 455 11.53 4.80 16.94
CA ALA A 455 10.57 3.84 17.50
C ALA A 455 9.12 4.23 17.17
N VAL A 456 8.28 3.21 16.91
CA VAL A 456 6.82 3.28 16.89
C VAL A 456 6.28 2.63 18.18
N PRO A 457 5.37 3.28 18.93
CA PRO A 457 4.79 2.69 20.13
C PRO A 457 3.86 1.52 19.79
N GLU A 458 3.69 0.60 20.74
CA GLU A 458 2.81 -0.57 20.59
C GLU A 458 1.38 -0.17 20.16
N THR A 459 0.85 -0.89 19.18
CA THR A 459 -0.45 -0.62 18.58
C THR A 459 -1.59 -0.93 19.56
N SER A 460 -2.52 0.01 19.67
CA SER A 460 -3.83 -0.20 20.29
C SER A 460 -4.91 -0.09 19.21
N CYS A 461 -5.79 -1.08 19.12
CA CYS A 461 -6.95 -1.02 18.24
C CYS A 461 -8.18 -0.57 19.05
N GLY A 462 -8.58 0.68 18.84
CA GLY A 462 -9.77 1.28 19.43
C GLY A 462 -10.23 2.50 18.62
N PRO A 463 -11.45 3.01 18.84
CA PRO A 463 -12.07 4.01 17.96
C PRO A 463 -11.24 5.30 17.83
N ASP A 464 -10.62 5.76 18.92
CA ASP A 464 -9.82 6.99 18.95
C ASP A 464 -8.30 6.74 18.84
N SER A 465 -7.87 5.52 18.47
CA SER A 465 -6.46 5.12 18.48
C SER A 465 -5.61 5.69 17.34
N GLY A 466 -6.27 6.20 16.29
CA GLY A 466 -5.62 6.56 15.02
C GLY A 466 -5.23 5.36 14.16
N TRP A 467 -5.30 4.12 14.64
CA TRP A 467 -5.10 2.92 13.83
C TRP A 467 -6.41 2.50 13.15
N ASN A 468 -6.35 2.10 11.87
CA ASN A 468 -7.54 1.64 11.14
C ASN A 468 -7.98 0.24 11.61
N CYS A 469 -7.02 -0.62 11.93
CA CYS A 469 -7.21 -1.99 12.38
C CYS A 469 -8.21 -2.80 11.52
N THR A 470 -8.12 -2.66 10.20
CA THR A 470 -8.97 -3.31 9.19
C THR A 470 -9.14 -4.82 9.43
N GLN A 471 -8.10 -5.49 9.93
CA GLN A 471 -8.09 -6.92 10.24
C GLN A 471 -9.09 -7.35 11.32
N ARG A 472 -9.52 -6.41 12.18
CA ARG A 472 -10.49 -6.66 13.26
C ARG A 472 -11.93 -6.39 12.84
N TRP A 473 -12.16 -5.63 11.76
CA TRP A 473 -13.50 -5.26 11.33
C TRP A 473 -14.36 -6.51 11.11
N THR A 474 -15.58 -6.49 11.63
CA THR A 474 -16.51 -7.62 11.65
C THR A 474 -16.78 -8.14 10.25
N ALA A 475 -17.06 -7.24 9.31
CA ALA A 475 -17.23 -7.57 7.90
C ALA A 475 -15.99 -8.21 7.28
N ILE A 476 -14.79 -7.73 7.63
CA ILE A 476 -13.53 -8.27 7.09
C ILE A 476 -13.30 -9.68 7.62
N ARG A 477 -13.44 -9.91 8.94
CA ARG A 477 -13.34 -11.25 9.54
C ARG A 477 -14.38 -12.22 8.98
N GLY A 478 -15.62 -11.78 8.79
CA GLY A 478 -16.67 -12.54 8.13
C GLY A 478 -16.34 -12.92 6.69
N MET A 479 -15.78 -11.98 5.93
CA MET A 479 -15.40 -12.21 4.53
C MET A 479 -14.12 -13.02 4.37
N ILE A 480 -13.19 -12.99 5.34
CA ILE A 480 -12.05 -13.93 5.40
C ILE A 480 -12.58 -15.36 5.59
N ALA A 481 -13.55 -15.56 6.48
CA ALA A 481 -14.19 -16.85 6.66
C ALA A 481 -14.98 -17.31 5.42
N PHE A 482 -15.67 -16.38 4.73
CA PHE A 482 -16.32 -16.65 3.44
C PHE A 482 -15.30 -17.09 2.38
N HIS A 483 -14.17 -16.37 2.26
CA HIS A 483 -13.10 -16.70 1.33
C HIS A 483 -12.53 -18.09 1.59
N ASN A 484 -12.20 -18.40 2.85
CA ASN A 484 -11.73 -19.72 3.27
C ASN A 484 -12.73 -20.85 2.98
N ALA A 485 -14.03 -20.65 3.24
CA ALA A 485 -15.06 -21.65 2.97
C ALA A 485 -15.36 -21.85 1.48
N THR A 486 -15.01 -20.87 0.64
CA THR A 486 -15.26 -20.86 -0.81
C THR A 486 -13.98 -21.04 -1.65
N ALA A 487 -12.89 -21.50 -1.03
CA ALA A 487 -11.60 -21.66 -1.69
C ALA A 487 -11.69 -22.62 -2.90
N GLY A 488 -11.11 -22.22 -4.04
CA GLY A 488 -11.11 -23.01 -5.28
C GLY A 488 -12.44 -23.04 -6.07
N GLU A 489 -13.56 -22.63 -5.47
CA GLU A 489 -14.87 -22.62 -6.14
C GLU A 489 -14.98 -21.48 -7.18
N PRO A 490 -15.57 -21.71 -8.37
CA PRO A 490 -15.73 -20.68 -9.39
C PRO A 490 -16.83 -19.66 -9.02
N VAL A 491 -16.72 -18.43 -9.53
CA VAL A 491 -17.84 -17.49 -9.57
C VAL A 491 -18.90 -18.03 -10.53
N GLN A 492 -20.14 -18.17 -10.04
CA GLN A 492 -21.28 -18.62 -10.83
C GLN A 492 -22.56 -17.87 -10.43
N ASN A 493 -23.65 -18.08 -11.18
CA ASN A 493 -24.97 -17.51 -10.89
C ASN A 493 -24.96 -15.98 -10.66
N TRP A 494 -24.14 -15.26 -11.44
CA TRP A 494 -24.06 -13.80 -11.42
C TRP A 494 -25.40 -13.16 -11.75
N GLN A 495 -25.81 -12.20 -10.91
CA GLN A 495 -27.06 -11.47 -10.96
C GLN A 495 -26.78 -9.99 -10.72
N ASP A 496 -27.53 -9.14 -11.41
CA ASP A 496 -27.25 -7.70 -11.54
C ASP A 496 -28.58 -6.98 -11.80
N ASP A 497 -28.86 -5.87 -11.11
CA ASP A 497 -30.09 -5.08 -11.24
C ASP A 497 -30.10 -4.10 -12.43
N GLY A 498 -28.97 -3.96 -13.12
CA GLY A 498 -28.72 -2.98 -14.16
C GLY A 498 -27.86 -1.79 -13.71
N ASP A 499 -27.48 -1.69 -12.43
CA ASP A 499 -26.79 -0.51 -11.89
C ASP A 499 -25.68 -0.85 -10.85
N ASN A 500 -26.08 -1.12 -9.60
CA ASN A 500 -25.20 -1.11 -8.43
C ASN A 500 -25.63 -2.12 -7.35
N ASN A 501 -26.63 -2.96 -7.62
CA ASN A 501 -26.99 -4.11 -6.80
C ASN A 501 -26.65 -5.40 -7.57
N ILE A 502 -25.76 -6.21 -7.00
CA ILE A 502 -25.28 -7.45 -7.64
C ILE A 502 -25.28 -8.61 -6.64
N ALA A 503 -25.33 -9.83 -7.15
CA ALA A 503 -25.06 -11.04 -6.39
C ALA A 503 -24.38 -12.12 -7.24
N PHE A 504 -23.63 -13.01 -6.59
CA PHE A 504 -23.06 -14.20 -7.22
C PHE A 504 -22.81 -15.29 -6.17
N GLU A 505 -22.59 -16.50 -6.66
CA GLU A 505 -22.20 -17.64 -5.84
C GLU A 505 -20.74 -18.02 -6.10
N ARG A 506 -20.13 -18.64 -5.10
CA ARG A 506 -18.85 -19.34 -5.21
C ARG A 506 -19.13 -20.83 -5.06
N GLY A 507 -19.30 -21.49 -6.21
CA GLY A 507 -19.79 -22.86 -6.26
C GLY A 507 -21.11 -23.03 -5.50
N GLN A 508 -21.21 -24.11 -4.72
CA GLN A 508 -22.32 -24.33 -3.78
C GLN A 508 -21.96 -23.94 -2.33
N GLN A 509 -20.77 -23.39 -2.09
CA GLN A 509 -20.24 -23.16 -0.73
C GLN A 509 -20.59 -21.78 -0.17
N GLY A 510 -20.89 -20.79 -1.02
CA GLY A 510 -21.22 -19.46 -0.55
C GLY A 510 -21.95 -18.58 -1.55
N PHE A 511 -22.73 -17.65 -1.02
CA PHE A 511 -23.49 -16.63 -1.74
C PHE A 511 -23.08 -15.25 -1.23
N LEU A 512 -22.74 -14.32 -2.13
CA LEU A 512 -22.44 -12.92 -1.82
C LEU A 512 -23.32 -12.00 -2.64
N ALA A 513 -23.99 -11.06 -1.98
CA ALA A 513 -24.70 -9.95 -2.61
C ALA A 513 -24.20 -8.60 -2.06
N LEU A 514 -24.05 -7.61 -2.94
CA LEU A 514 -23.57 -6.26 -2.63
C LEU A 514 -24.61 -5.23 -3.06
N ASN A 515 -24.92 -4.27 -2.20
CA ASN A 515 -25.65 -3.06 -2.55
C ASN A 515 -24.69 -1.87 -2.48
N ASN A 516 -24.21 -1.42 -3.65
CA ASN A 516 -23.34 -0.27 -3.78
C ASN A 516 -24.11 1.05 -4.00
N THR A 517 -25.43 1.07 -3.79
CA THR A 517 -26.21 2.32 -3.81
C THR A 517 -26.16 3.03 -2.44
N ALA A 518 -26.60 4.29 -2.43
CA ALA A 518 -26.80 5.06 -1.19
C ALA A 518 -28.17 4.80 -0.53
N GLN A 519 -28.97 3.86 -1.02
CA GLN A 519 -30.32 3.56 -0.52
C GLN A 519 -30.45 2.08 -0.12
N PRO A 520 -31.38 1.71 0.77
CA PRO A 520 -31.72 0.30 0.98
C PRO A 520 -32.24 -0.32 -0.32
N ALA A 521 -31.80 -1.54 -0.62
CA ALA A 521 -32.21 -2.27 -1.82
C ALA A 521 -32.96 -3.55 -1.42
N ALA A 522 -34.28 -3.55 -1.57
CA ALA A 522 -35.11 -4.75 -1.46
C ALA A 522 -34.90 -5.62 -2.71
N ALA A 523 -34.11 -6.68 -2.58
CA ALA A 523 -33.69 -7.52 -3.68
C ALA A 523 -34.18 -8.97 -3.52
N SER A 524 -34.37 -9.65 -4.64
CA SER A 524 -34.61 -11.10 -4.67
C SER A 524 -33.67 -11.76 -5.66
N TYR A 525 -32.82 -12.64 -5.14
CA TYR A 525 -31.82 -13.38 -5.91
C TYR A 525 -32.17 -14.86 -5.94
N HIS A 526 -31.81 -15.52 -7.03
CA HIS A 526 -31.69 -16.97 -7.11
C HIS A 526 -30.43 -17.45 -6.39
N THR A 527 -30.51 -18.63 -5.77
CA THR A 527 -29.37 -19.31 -5.14
C THR A 527 -29.50 -20.82 -5.26
N SER A 528 -28.36 -21.51 -5.33
CA SER A 528 -28.23 -22.96 -5.23
C SER A 528 -28.12 -23.46 -3.78
N LEU A 529 -27.98 -22.56 -2.80
CA LEU A 529 -27.97 -22.92 -1.39
C LEU A 529 -29.27 -23.63 -0.97
N PRO A 530 -29.22 -24.68 -0.13
CA PRO A 530 -30.41 -25.34 0.40
C PRO A 530 -31.32 -24.41 1.21
N ASN A 531 -32.62 -24.69 1.23
CA ASN A 531 -33.59 -23.99 2.09
C ASN A 531 -33.13 -24.02 3.56
N GLY A 532 -33.15 -22.87 4.23
CA GLY A 532 -32.67 -22.74 5.61
C GLY A 532 -32.50 -21.29 6.06
N THR A 533 -32.02 -21.09 7.28
CA THR A 533 -31.68 -19.77 7.84
C THR A 533 -30.19 -19.71 8.07
N TYR A 534 -29.51 -18.79 7.40
CA TYR A 534 -28.06 -18.66 7.39
C TYR A 534 -27.61 -17.41 8.13
N CYS A 535 -26.42 -17.45 8.75
CA CYS A 535 -25.79 -16.27 9.33
C CYS A 535 -25.35 -15.32 8.21
N ASN A 536 -25.64 -14.02 8.32
CA ASN A 536 -25.01 -13.02 7.46
C ASN A 536 -23.65 -12.63 8.06
N VAL A 537 -22.60 -13.37 7.67
CA VAL A 537 -21.26 -13.24 8.27
C VAL A 537 -20.62 -11.87 8.01
N TYR A 538 -21.06 -11.14 6.98
CA TYR A 538 -20.63 -9.75 6.74
C TYR A 538 -21.19 -8.78 7.78
N ALA A 539 -22.41 -9.01 8.27
CA ALA A 539 -23.15 -8.06 9.10
C ALA A 539 -22.98 -8.26 10.61
N ALA A 540 -22.73 -9.49 11.08
CA ALA A 540 -22.48 -9.76 12.49
C ALA A 540 -21.63 -11.02 12.71
N GLY A 541 -20.69 -10.96 13.66
CA GLY A 541 -19.81 -12.09 14.01
C GLY A 541 -20.42 -13.16 14.92
N ASP A 542 -21.63 -12.93 15.45
CA ASP A 542 -22.34 -13.79 16.40
C ASP A 542 -23.59 -14.46 15.82
N CYS A 543 -23.82 -14.33 14.50
CA CYS A 543 -25.04 -14.79 13.82
C CYS A 543 -26.36 -14.12 14.28
N SER A 544 -26.32 -12.98 14.98
CA SER A 544 -27.53 -12.21 15.32
C SER A 544 -28.27 -11.66 14.10
N GLN A 545 -27.56 -11.46 12.98
CA GLN A 545 -28.12 -11.11 11.67
C GLN A 545 -28.21 -12.37 10.80
N THR A 546 -29.40 -12.67 10.29
CA THR A 546 -29.67 -13.87 9.50
C THR A 546 -30.46 -13.60 8.22
N VAL A 547 -30.32 -14.49 7.25
CA VAL A 547 -31.06 -14.44 5.97
C VAL A 547 -31.65 -15.82 5.69
N ALA A 548 -32.91 -15.84 5.25
CA ALA A 548 -33.60 -17.08 4.91
C ALA A 548 -33.47 -17.38 3.41
N VAL A 549 -33.08 -18.61 3.09
CA VAL A 549 -33.20 -19.20 1.75
C VAL A 549 -34.50 -20.00 1.69
N LYS A 550 -35.35 -19.70 0.71
CA LYS A 550 -36.62 -20.39 0.47
C LYS A 550 -36.83 -20.57 -1.03
N ASP A 551 -37.08 -21.82 -1.42
CA ASP A 551 -37.43 -22.25 -2.79
C ASP A 551 -36.41 -21.77 -3.84
N GLY A 552 -35.12 -21.92 -3.50
CA GLY A 552 -34.01 -21.50 -4.36
C GLY A 552 -33.85 -19.97 -4.47
N LYS A 553 -34.39 -19.21 -3.51
CA LYS A 553 -34.32 -17.75 -3.48
C LYS A 553 -33.91 -17.18 -2.13
N ILE A 554 -33.21 -16.06 -2.20
CA ILE A 554 -32.98 -15.12 -1.11
C ILE A 554 -33.81 -13.88 -1.41
N ALA A 555 -34.67 -13.47 -0.49
CA ALA A 555 -35.41 -12.21 -0.57
C ALA A 555 -35.10 -11.40 0.69
N THR A 556 -34.40 -10.27 0.53
CA THR A 556 -33.87 -9.49 1.66
C THR A 556 -33.68 -8.03 1.27
N GLU A 557 -33.69 -7.14 2.26
CA GLU A 557 -33.28 -5.74 2.08
C GLU A 557 -31.81 -5.60 2.47
N ILE A 558 -30.97 -5.20 1.51
CA ILE A 558 -29.56 -4.88 1.76
C ILE A 558 -29.44 -3.39 2.02
N GLN A 559 -28.92 -3.01 3.18
CA GLN A 559 -28.74 -1.61 3.57
C GLN A 559 -27.77 -0.85 2.64
N PRO A 560 -27.80 0.51 2.62
CA PRO A 560 -26.88 1.33 1.84
C PRO A 560 -25.41 0.92 2.02
N ARG A 561 -24.66 0.82 0.90
CA ARG A 561 -23.24 0.44 0.87
C ARG A 561 -22.92 -0.79 1.74
N SER A 562 -23.76 -1.81 1.69
CA SER A 562 -23.68 -3.01 2.55
C SER A 562 -23.81 -4.30 1.75
N ALA A 563 -23.56 -5.44 2.41
CA ALA A 563 -23.54 -6.75 1.80
C ALA A 563 -24.31 -7.82 2.60
N VAL A 564 -24.63 -8.91 1.91
CA VAL A 564 -25.09 -10.17 2.48
C VAL A 564 -24.13 -11.25 2.04
N ALA A 565 -23.46 -11.88 3.00
CA ALA A 565 -22.54 -12.99 2.76
C ALA A 565 -23.00 -14.22 3.55
N LEU A 566 -23.30 -15.31 2.84
CA LEU A 566 -23.80 -16.57 3.42
C LEU A 566 -22.84 -17.70 3.07
N ILE A 567 -22.53 -18.54 4.04
CA ILE A 567 -21.68 -19.73 3.87
C ILE A 567 -22.55 -20.98 4.05
N ALA A 568 -22.39 -21.98 3.19
CA ALA A 568 -23.11 -23.24 3.28
C ALA A 568 -22.91 -23.91 4.66
N GLY A 569 -23.99 -24.36 5.29
CA GLY A 569 -23.98 -24.95 6.63
C GLY A 569 -23.80 -23.97 7.81
N VAL A 570 -23.49 -22.69 7.58
CA VAL A 570 -23.31 -21.71 8.66
C VAL A 570 -24.65 -21.08 9.05
N GLN A 571 -25.28 -21.69 10.06
CA GLN A 571 -26.61 -21.38 10.57
C GLN A 571 -26.57 -20.98 12.06
N PRO A 572 -27.63 -20.38 12.63
CA PRO A 572 -27.69 -20.09 14.08
C PRO A 572 -27.39 -21.32 14.94
N GLY A 573 -26.40 -21.19 15.85
CA GLY A 573 -25.93 -22.27 16.71
C GLY A 573 -24.87 -23.20 16.08
N SER A 574 -24.40 -22.93 14.87
CA SER A 574 -23.33 -23.71 14.22
C SER A 574 -21.98 -23.62 14.94
N ASP A 575 -21.17 -24.68 14.82
CA ASP A 575 -19.76 -24.69 15.21
C ASP A 575 -18.90 -24.11 14.08
N HIS A 576 -18.93 -22.78 13.92
CA HIS A 576 -18.16 -22.09 12.89
C HIS A 576 -17.53 -20.79 13.44
N PRO A 577 -16.25 -20.49 13.15
CA PRO A 577 -15.58 -19.28 13.64
C PRO A 577 -16.32 -17.97 13.29
N ALA A 578 -16.95 -17.91 12.11
CA ALA A 578 -17.72 -16.75 11.65
C ALA A 578 -19.09 -16.55 12.35
N ALA A 579 -19.46 -17.43 13.27
CA ALA A 579 -20.74 -17.40 13.98
C ALA A 579 -20.58 -17.46 15.52
N ARG A 580 -19.36 -17.22 16.02
CA ARG A 580 -18.98 -17.38 17.44
C ARG A 580 -18.25 -16.17 18.05
N GLY A 581 -18.10 -15.09 17.29
CA GLY A 581 -17.49 -13.86 17.78
C GLY A 581 -18.49 -12.99 18.57
N ALA A 582 -18.07 -11.78 18.90
CA ALA A 582 -19.00 -10.70 19.23
C ALA A 582 -19.77 -10.26 17.97
N ALA A 583 -20.96 -9.68 18.16
CA ALA A 583 -21.78 -9.13 17.08
C ALA A 583 -21.00 -8.11 16.22
N SER A 584 -20.30 -7.20 16.89
CA SER A 584 -19.39 -6.20 16.30
C SER A 584 -18.06 -6.13 17.07
N ASP A 585 -17.04 -5.51 16.48
CA ASP A 585 -15.75 -5.23 17.10
C ASP A 585 -15.64 -3.72 17.45
N PRO A 586 -15.04 -3.32 18.59
CA PRO A 586 -14.79 -1.91 18.89
C PRO A 586 -13.93 -1.16 17.86
N ALA A 587 -13.17 -1.87 17.03
CA ALA A 587 -12.42 -1.32 15.90
C ALA A 587 -13.25 -1.18 14.61
N ASP A 588 -14.53 -1.60 14.58
CA ASP A 588 -15.40 -1.37 13.43
C ASP A 588 -15.53 0.15 13.17
N PRO A 589 -15.42 0.59 11.90
CA PRO A 589 -15.32 2.01 11.58
C PRO A 589 -16.64 2.73 11.91
N GLN A 590 -16.55 3.76 12.75
CA GLN A 590 -17.69 4.56 13.23
C GLN A 590 -18.13 5.57 12.15
N LEU A 591 -18.69 5.04 11.07
CA LEU A 591 -19.07 5.81 9.88
C LEU A 591 -20.42 6.51 10.09
N PRO A 592 -20.55 7.80 9.72
CA PRO A 592 -21.82 8.52 9.82
C PRO A 592 -22.91 7.80 8.98
N PRO A 593 -24.20 7.99 9.26
CA PRO A 593 -25.27 7.44 8.43
C PRO A 593 -25.08 7.84 6.96
N GLU A 594 -25.31 6.92 6.02
CA GLU A 594 -25.35 7.28 4.59
C GLU A 594 -26.42 8.37 4.39
N SER A 595 -26.05 9.42 3.67
CA SER A 595 -27.00 10.48 3.34
C SER A 595 -28.02 9.96 2.32
N ASN A 596 -29.30 9.95 2.71
CA ASN A 596 -30.40 9.65 1.79
C ASN A 596 -30.58 10.74 0.73
N THR A 597 -30.09 11.95 0.97
CA THR A 597 -29.82 12.90 -0.11
C THR A 597 -28.64 12.34 -0.89
N PRO A 598 -28.75 12.03 -2.19
CA PRO A 598 -27.59 11.68 -2.99
C PRO A 598 -26.52 12.75 -2.75
N ALA A 599 -25.34 12.33 -2.29
CA ALA A 599 -24.19 13.20 -2.38
C ALA A 599 -24.02 13.49 -3.86
N GLY A 600 -24.42 14.71 -4.27
CA GLY A 600 -23.85 15.29 -5.47
C GLY A 600 -22.33 15.17 -5.33
N PRO A 601 -21.61 14.88 -6.42
CA PRO A 601 -20.16 14.86 -6.34
C PRO A 601 -19.67 16.16 -5.67
N ALA A 602 -18.59 16.07 -4.90
CA ALA A 602 -18.01 17.22 -4.21
C ALA A 602 -17.67 18.37 -5.20
N ASP A 603 -17.46 18.01 -6.46
CA ASP A 603 -17.48 18.90 -7.62
C ASP A 603 -18.67 18.55 -8.53
N PRO A 604 -19.71 19.39 -8.67
CA PRO A 604 -20.84 19.16 -9.58
C PRO A 604 -20.43 19.17 -11.05
N GLU A 605 -19.22 19.62 -11.37
CA GLU A 605 -18.71 19.76 -12.71
C GLU A 605 -18.07 18.45 -13.21
N THR A 606 -18.11 18.22 -14.52
CA THR A 606 -17.36 17.13 -15.16
C THR A 606 -16.52 17.71 -16.30
N THR A 607 -15.20 17.72 -16.12
CA THR A 607 -14.26 18.18 -17.15
C THR A 607 -13.89 17.04 -18.09
N ILE A 608 -14.26 17.15 -19.37
CA ILE A 608 -13.92 16.17 -20.40
C ILE A 608 -12.77 16.69 -21.24
N PHE A 609 -11.62 16.01 -21.16
CA PHE A 609 -10.46 16.24 -22.02
C PHE A 609 -10.48 15.27 -23.20
N TYR A 610 -10.52 15.80 -24.43
CA TYR A 610 -10.42 15.00 -25.65
C TYR A 610 -9.29 15.50 -26.55
N LYS A 611 -8.66 14.61 -27.32
CA LYS A 611 -7.68 14.98 -28.34
C LYS A 611 -8.35 14.84 -29.72
N PRO A 612 -8.69 15.95 -30.39
CA PRO A 612 -9.39 15.89 -31.67
C PRO A 612 -8.52 15.27 -32.77
N GLU A 613 -9.17 14.66 -33.75
CA GLU A 613 -8.54 14.39 -35.04
C GLU A 613 -8.23 15.71 -35.76
N SER A 614 -7.20 15.72 -36.61
CA SER A 614 -6.73 16.94 -37.30
C SER A 614 -7.72 17.54 -38.30
N THR A 615 -8.81 16.82 -38.60
CA THR A 615 -9.88 17.19 -39.54
C THR A 615 -11.05 17.91 -38.87
N TRP A 616 -11.15 17.91 -37.54
CA TRP A 616 -12.31 18.45 -36.82
C TRP A 616 -12.23 19.98 -36.68
N THR A 617 -13.26 20.69 -37.15
CA THR A 617 -13.30 22.16 -37.20
C THR A 617 -14.14 22.79 -36.09
N ALA A 618 -15.26 22.18 -35.72
CA ALA A 618 -16.17 22.64 -34.67
C ALA A 618 -16.76 21.43 -33.92
N PRO A 619 -16.07 20.90 -32.90
CA PRO A 619 -16.45 19.66 -32.22
C PRO A 619 -17.46 19.90 -31.10
N TYR A 620 -18.51 19.08 -31.05
CA TYR A 620 -19.59 19.16 -30.08
C TYR A 620 -19.71 17.89 -29.25
N LEU A 621 -19.84 18.07 -27.94
CA LEU A 621 -20.15 17.01 -27.00
C LEU A 621 -21.65 16.68 -27.05
N HIS A 622 -21.97 15.42 -27.29
CA HIS A 622 -23.26 14.84 -27.01
C HIS A 622 -23.20 13.92 -25.79
N TYR A 623 -24.23 13.97 -24.94
CA TYR A 623 -24.38 13.04 -23.82
C TYR A 623 -25.83 12.60 -23.65
N GLY A 624 -26.05 11.41 -23.08
CA GLY A 624 -27.40 10.84 -22.93
C GLY A 624 -27.49 9.68 -21.95
N ARG A 625 -28.68 9.46 -21.37
CA ARG A 625 -28.99 8.33 -20.48
C ARG A 625 -30.11 7.51 -21.09
N GLY A 626 -29.90 6.20 -21.27
CA GLY A 626 -30.76 5.40 -22.15
C GLY A 626 -30.78 6.01 -23.56
N ASP A 627 -31.95 6.08 -24.19
CA ASP A 627 -32.10 6.60 -25.55
C ASP A 627 -32.31 8.12 -25.62
N ALA A 628 -32.32 8.82 -24.47
CA ALA A 628 -32.43 10.28 -24.42
C ALA A 628 -31.04 10.93 -24.53
N TRP A 629 -30.82 11.69 -25.60
CA TRP A 629 -29.55 12.40 -25.89
C TRP A 629 -29.73 13.92 -26.00
N THR A 630 -28.65 14.67 -25.78
CA THR A 630 -28.58 16.10 -26.10
C THR A 630 -28.89 16.37 -27.58
N GLN A 631 -29.76 17.35 -27.84
CA GLN A 631 -30.18 17.76 -29.17
C GLN A 631 -29.00 18.24 -30.04
N VAL A 632 -29.10 18.01 -31.34
CA VAL A 632 -28.15 18.48 -32.38
C VAL A 632 -28.10 20.02 -32.37
N PRO A 633 -26.92 20.67 -32.43
CA PRO A 633 -25.60 20.09 -32.71
C PRO A 633 -24.83 19.55 -31.48
N GLY A 634 -25.42 19.50 -30.28
CA GLY A 634 -24.72 19.17 -29.05
C GLY A 634 -24.16 20.42 -28.34
N GLN A 635 -23.26 20.23 -27.38
CA GLN A 635 -22.63 21.31 -26.61
C GLN A 635 -21.21 21.60 -27.13
N PRO A 636 -20.86 22.85 -27.47
CA PRO A 636 -19.57 23.15 -28.10
C PRO A 636 -18.39 22.92 -27.14
N MET A 637 -17.36 22.19 -27.59
CA MET A 637 -16.13 22.01 -26.82
C MET A 637 -15.14 23.16 -27.05
N GLN A 638 -14.48 23.64 -26.00
CA GLN A 638 -13.49 24.70 -26.08
C GLN A 638 -12.09 24.14 -26.39
N LYS A 639 -11.30 24.82 -27.22
CA LYS A 639 -9.93 24.39 -27.53
C LYS A 639 -8.93 24.95 -26.53
N VAL A 640 -8.23 24.07 -25.82
CA VAL A 640 -7.14 24.42 -24.88
C VAL A 640 -5.86 23.73 -25.34
N GLY A 641 -4.99 24.49 -26.00
CA GLY A 641 -3.76 23.97 -26.62
C GLY A 641 -4.05 22.96 -27.73
N ARG A 642 -3.58 21.71 -27.54
CA ARG A 642 -3.84 20.56 -28.44
C ARG A 642 -5.03 19.69 -28.01
N ARG A 643 -5.73 20.04 -26.92
CA ARG A 643 -6.91 19.33 -26.42
C ARG A 643 -8.18 20.15 -26.63
N LEU A 644 -9.30 19.45 -26.67
CA LEU A 644 -10.62 20.01 -26.42
C LEU A 644 -10.96 19.79 -24.94
N VAL A 645 -11.64 20.77 -24.36
CA VAL A 645 -12.13 20.78 -22.99
C VAL A 645 -13.61 21.12 -23.04
N PHE A 646 -14.42 20.30 -22.40
CA PHE A 646 -15.78 20.69 -22.02
C PHE A 646 -15.90 20.67 -20.51
N LEU A 647 -16.35 21.78 -19.94
CA LEU A 647 -16.81 21.88 -18.56
C LEU A 647 -18.32 21.65 -18.61
N ALA A 648 -18.77 20.52 -18.08
CA ALA A 648 -20.19 20.26 -17.87
C ALA A 648 -20.56 20.71 -16.46
N ASP A 649 -21.51 21.64 -16.29
CA ASP A 649 -22.10 22.02 -14.98
C ASP A 649 -22.95 20.88 -14.35
N LYS A 650 -22.71 19.62 -14.75
CA LYS A 650 -23.46 18.43 -14.40
C LYS A 650 -22.54 17.22 -14.33
N TYR A 651 -22.75 16.40 -13.31
CA TYR A 651 -22.13 15.10 -13.15
C TYR A 651 -22.61 14.11 -14.23
N LEU A 652 -21.68 13.56 -15.02
CA LEU A 652 -21.98 12.64 -16.15
C LEU A 652 -21.63 11.12 -16.01
N PRO A 653 -21.42 10.48 -14.82
CA PRO A 653 -20.93 9.08 -14.80
C PRO A 653 -21.89 8.06 -15.40
N SER A 654 -23.21 8.31 -15.27
CA SER A 654 -24.26 7.42 -15.80
C SER A 654 -24.67 7.75 -17.25
N TYR A 655 -23.95 8.66 -17.92
CA TYR A 655 -24.28 9.12 -19.27
C TYR A 655 -23.33 8.50 -20.29
N ARG A 656 -23.90 8.02 -21.40
CA ARG A 656 -23.15 7.72 -22.61
C ARG A 656 -22.72 9.04 -23.24
N ILE A 657 -21.46 9.12 -23.69
CA ILE A 657 -20.87 10.33 -24.27
C ILE A 657 -20.43 10.02 -25.70
N ARG A 658 -20.65 10.95 -26.63
CA ARG A 658 -20.15 10.94 -28.00
C ARG A 658 -19.69 12.35 -28.36
N ILE A 659 -18.64 12.48 -29.16
CA ILE A 659 -18.25 13.76 -29.76
C ILE A 659 -18.56 13.68 -31.27
N GLN A 660 -19.06 14.78 -31.84
CA GLN A 660 -19.36 14.93 -33.27
C GLN A 660 -18.68 16.18 -33.84
#